data_AF-A0A0F9FRL8-F1
#
_entry.id   AF-A0A0F9FRL8-F1
#
_cell.length_a   1.000
_cell.length_b   1.000
_cell.length_c   1.000
_cell.angle_alpha   90.00
_cell.angle_beta   90.00
_cell.angle_gamma   90.00
#
_symmetry.space_group_name_H-M   'P 1'
#
loop_
_entity.id
_entity.type
_entity.pdbx_description
1 polymer ?
#
loop_
_entity_poly.entity_id
_entity_poly.type
_entity_poly.pdbx_seq_one_letter_code
_entity_poly.pdbx_strand_id
1 'polypeptide(L)'
;IDQLELAGRGLTLGDIQRALADVAYDAPAGDLAGDRQSINVRTTASVATTQAFEAMEIKENVRLGDVAQVTLGPAKGETILRANGQLGLGIGIIRQATSNTLEISNDVRAVVAELNGTLPEDVRIFVTSDDATFISGSIREVLSTLAFAVSIVVAVIFIFLRDFRATLIPALTLPVALIGTLAAIYLVGFSINILTLLALVLATGMVVDDAIVVLENIVRQRAAGMGPRAAAVLGTSQVFFAVVTTTATLAAVFIPLSFLPGQAGGLFREFGLTLAIAVMLSSVVALSLCPVLASRLLTRPAAENSRCPVVALGNGLFRLYAATLRWALAMPYVVVLIAAFVALTAVLVSGEIRQELTPREDRAVALLSVTAPQGVSLEYTQSKMREIEDLITPLQEAGEVTNIFSITGFGADNRGFMVFTLAGWEDRARSQDEIVGEMNGKLRGIVGVRAFAIQPNSLGIRGAGRGLSFAITGNNYQQLSEVAQVMVDRLSTNPAMGQVRLEYERTQPQLFVQIDRTLAADLGVDITGLGQALQAMLDGREVASVFIDDTSYGVQMLSTSDPVNDPRDLENVFVQSGTGQMISLASFVTLEERAVAPELDREGQNRSVEISAGLTPGLSLGDALVQVRAIGDEVLGDENLIVPLAEAAALDQTSSGLFVTFGFAILVVFLVLAAQFESFVSAVVVMATVPLGLACAIFALLMTGQSLNVYSQIGLVMLIGIMAKNGILIVEFANQLRDQGADIHEAIFGASTIRLRPVMMTMTSTVLGGVPLILSSGAGAEAREALGWVIVGGLGMATLS
;
A
#
# COMPACT_ATOMS: atom_id res chain seq x y z
N ILE A 1 33.80 31.66 -16.58
CA ILE A 1 35.27 31.74 -16.84
C ILE A 1 35.49 31.78 -18.34
N ASP A 2 36.39 32.64 -18.79
CA ASP A 2 36.82 32.77 -20.19
C ASP A 2 38.16 32.05 -20.37
N GLN A 3 38.18 30.94 -21.11
CA GLN A 3 39.36 30.10 -21.25
C GLN A 3 40.45 30.72 -22.11
N LEU A 4 40.08 31.53 -23.10
CA LEU A 4 41.03 32.20 -23.99
C LEU A 4 41.76 33.32 -23.25
N GLU A 5 41.02 34.12 -22.48
CA GLU A 5 41.60 35.16 -21.63
C GLU A 5 42.51 34.56 -20.55
N LEU A 6 42.14 33.40 -19.99
CA LEU A 6 42.95 32.64 -19.03
C LEU A 6 44.27 32.16 -19.67
N ALA A 7 44.19 31.44 -20.78
CA ALA A 7 45.35 30.89 -21.48
C ALA A 7 46.26 31.99 -22.05
N GLY A 8 45.69 33.08 -22.57
CA GLY A 8 46.42 34.24 -23.08
C GLY A 8 47.26 34.96 -22.02
N ARG A 9 46.91 34.82 -20.73
CA ARG A 9 47.67 35.34 -19.58
C ARG A 9 48.63 34.30 -18.96
N GLY A 10 48.72 33.12 -19.56
CA GLY A 10 49.51 31.99 -19.05
C GLY A 10 49.02 31.52 -17.69
N LEU A 11 47.69 31.46 -17.53
CA LEU A 11 46.99 30.94 -16.36
C LEU A 11 46.21 29.68 -16.73
N THR A 12 46.01 28.82 -15.75
CA THR A 12 45.24 27.58 -15.84
C THR A 12 44.08 27.59 -14.83
N LEU A 13 43.14 26.67 -15.00
CA LEU A 13 42.04 26.50 -14.04
C LEU A 13 42.54 26.12 -12.65
N GLY A 14 43.68 25.43 -12.57
CA GLY A 14 44.36 25.13 -11.31
C GLY A 14 44.89 26.38 -10.61
N ASP A 15 45.20 27.46 -11.33
CA ASP A 15 45.58 28.74 -10.73
C ASP A 15 44.39 29.42 -10.06
N ILE A 16 43.21 29.42 -10.72
CA ILE A 16 41.97 29.93 -10.11
C ILE A 16 41.61 29.11 -8.88
N GLN A 17 41.66 27.78 -8.98
CA GLN A 17 41.38 26.89 -7.84
C GLN A 17 42.31 27.18 -6.65
N ARG A 18 43.60 27.40 -6.90
CA ARG A 18 44.57 27.78 -5.85
C ARG A 18 44.26 29.15 -5.25
N ALA A 19 43.89 30.12 -6.07
CA ALA A 19 43.51 31.46 -5.59
C ALA A 19 42.22 31.45 -4.77
N LEU A 20 41.29 30.54 -5.07
CA LEU A 20 40.05 30.39 -4.30
C LEU A 20 40.20 29.53 -3.04
N ALA A 21 41.35 28.88 -2.84
CA ALA A 21 41.54 27.93 -1.73
C ALA A 21 41.47 28.58 -0.34
N ASP A 22 41.80 29.87 -0.23
CA ASP A 22 41.79 30.66 1.00
C ASP A 22 40.72 31.76 0.99
N VAL A 23 39.73 31.69 0.08
CA VAL A 23 38.66 32.69 -0.07
C VAL A 23 37.79 32.90 1.18
N ALA A 24 37.75 31.89 2.05
CA ALA A 24 37.07 31.92 3.34
C ALA A 24 38.06 31.77 4.52
N TYR A 25 39.28 32.30 4.38
CA TYR A 25 40.30 32.17 5.42
C TYR A 25 39.80 32.73 6.75
N ASP A 26 39.76 31.84 7.74
CA ASP A 26 39.35 32.15 9.09
C ASP A 26 40.08 31.24 10.07
N ALA A 27 40.97 31.83 10.86
CA ALA A 27 41.83 31.10 11.77
C ALA A 27 41.81 31.71 13.18
N PRO A 28 41.75 30.87 14.24
CA PRO A 28 41.94 31.34 15.60
C PRO A 28 43.42 31.70 15.80
N ALA A 29 43.71 32.94 16.19
CA ALA A 29 45.06 33.44 16.40
C ALA A 29 45.50 33.39 17.88
N GLY A 30 44.59 32.99 18.79
CA GLY A 30 44.85 32.85 20.22
C GLY A 30 44.28 34.01 21.03
N ASP A 31 44.84 34.25 22.22
CA ASP A 31 44.42 35.35 23.09
C ASP A 31 45.60 36.30 23.39
N LEU A 32 45.34 37.60 23.35
CA LEU A 32 46.19 38.63 23.92
C LEU A 32 45.82 38.79 25.40
N ALA A 33 46.51 38.04 26.26
CA ALA A 33 46.32 38.10 27.71
C ALA A 33 47.21 39.18 28.35
N GLY A 34 46.58 40.14 29.04
CA GLY A 34 47.25 41.10 29.93
C GLY A 34 46.79 40.93 31.39
N ASP A 35 47.39 41.68 32.31
CA ASP A 35 47.17 41.53 33.77
C ASP A 35 45.71 41.74 34.23
N ARG A 36 44.87 42.40 33.43
CA ARG A 36 43.48 42.75 33.80
C ARG A 36 42.42 42.36 32.77
N GLN A 37 42.82 41.91 31.59
CA GLN A 37 41.90 41.51 30.51
C GLN A 37 42.58 40.52 29.56
N SER A 38 41.80 39.62 28.98
CA SER A 38 42.20 38.75 27.88
C SER A 38 41.33 39.08 26.67
N ILE A 39 41.96 39.33 25.52
CA ILE A 39 41.27 39.66 24.27
C ILE A 39 41.48 38.49 23.30
N ASN A 40 40.40 37.87 22.85
CA ASN A 40 40.48 36.84 21.82
C ASN A 40 40.86 37.45 20.47
N VAL A 41 41.84 36.85 19.80
CA VAL A 41 42.36 37.29 18.51
C VAL A 41 41.97 36.26 17.46
N ARG A 42 41.31 36.73 16.41
CA ARG A 42 40.89 35.95 15.25
C ARG A 42 41.40 36.66 14.00
N THR A 43 41.93 35.90 13.06
CA THR A 43 42.38 36.39 11.76
C THR A 43 41.39 35.93 10.70
N THR A 44 40.75 36.88 10.02
CA THR A 44 39.78 36.61 8.95
C THR A 44 40.21 37.32 7.67
N ALA A 45 39.97 36.69 6.54
CA ALA A 45 40.11 37.28 5.20
C ALA A 45 39.02 36.73 4.27
N SER A 46 37.76 36.74 4.72
CA SER A 46 36.66 36.21 3.93
C SER A 46 36.23 37.16 2.81
N VAL A 47 35.96 36.58 1.64
CA VAL A 47 35.41 37.29 0.48
C VAL A 47 33.93 36.94 0.36
N ALA A 48 33.05 37.91 0.61
CA ALA A 48 31.61 37.68 0.70
C ALA A 48 30.77 38.38 -0.39
N THR A 49 31.37 39.27 -1.18
CA THR A 49 30.65 40.01 -2.24
C THR A 49 31.20 39.68 -3.62
N THR A 50 30.35 39.71 -4.64
CA THR A 50 30.76 39.42 -6.02
C THR A 50 31.88 40.35 -6.48
N GLN A 51 31.85 41.63 -6.10
CA GLN A 51 32.91 42.60 -6.43
C GLN A 51 34.24 42.26 -5.76
N ALA A 52 34.21 41.75 -4.53
CA ALA A 52 35.42 41.34 -3.83
C ALA A 52 36.04 40.06 -4.44
N PHE A 53 35.20 39.14 -4.92
CA PHE A 53 35.66 38.01 -5.72
C PHE A 53 36.33 38.48 -7.03
N GLU A 54 35.69 39.38 -7.77
CA GLU A 54 36.25 39.90 -9.03
C GLU A 54 37.55 40.69 -8.81
N ALA A 55 37.73 41.31 -7.64
CA ALA A 55 38.95 42.03 -7.28
C ALA A 55 40.11 41.14 -6.83
N MET A 56 39.87 39.85 -6.58
CA MET A 56 40.88 38.89 -6.12
C MET A 56 42.00 38.73 -7.14
N GLU A 57 43.25 38.80 -6.70
CA GLU A 57 44.43 38.65 -7.57
C GLU A 57 44.80 37.16 -7.71
N ILE A 58 44.89 36.68 -8.95
CA ILE A 58 45.27 35.28 -9.26
C ILE A 58 46.78 35.19 -9.52
N LYS A 59 47.35 36.22 -10.15
CA LYS A 59 48.76 36.38 -10.48
C LYS A 59 49.08 37.87 -10.52
N GLU A 60 50.36 38.23 -10.42
CA GLU A 60 50.80 39.62 -10.40
C GLU A 60 50.15 40.45 -11.53
N ASN A 61 49.35 41.46 -11.15
CA ASN A 61 48.56 42.32 -12.04
C ASN A 61 47.42 41.64 -12.83
N VAL A 62 46.93 40.48 -12.39
CA VAL A 62 45.77 39.79 -13.00
C VAL A 62 44.73 39.46 -11.94
N ARG A 63 43.53 40.00 -12.09
CA ARG A 63 42.39 39.77 -11.18
C ARG A 63 41.44 38.71 -11.73
N LEU A 64 40.64 38.11 -10.86
CA LEU A 64 39.61 37.15 -11.25
C LEU A 64 38.59 37.77 -12.23
N GLY A 65 38.23 39.03 -12.02
CA GLY A 65 37.35 39.79 -12.92
C GLY A 65 37.90 39.97 -14.34
N ASP A 66 39.22 39.83 -14.55
CA ASP A 66 39.83 39.94 -15.88
C ASP A 66 39.64 38.66 -16.72
N VAL A 67 39.29 37.54 -16.09
CA VAL A 67 39.19 36.21 -16.72
C VAL A 67 37.87 35.49 -16.41
N ALA A 68 37.04 36.02 -15.52
CA ALA A 68 35.78 35.41 -15.12
C ALA A 68 34.77 36.47 -14.64
N GLN A 69 33.48 36.19 -14.85
CA GLN A 69 32.38 36.93 -14.24
C GLN A 69 31.89 36.19 -13.00
N VAL A 70 31.60 36.92 -11.91
CA VAL A 70 31.13 36.32 -10.65
C VAL A 70 29.70 36.74 -10.38
N THR A 71 28.81 35.77 -10.25
CA THR A 71 27.39 35.98 -9.98
C THR A 71 26.90 35.10 -8.86
N LEU A 72 26.06 35.64 -7.97
CA LEU A 72 25.30 34.84 -7.01
C LEU A 72 23.99 34.41 -7.66
N GLY A 73 23.72 33.11 -7.72
CA GLY A 73 22.51 32.56 -8.32
C GLY A 73 22.35 31.07 -8.00
N PRO A 74 21.20 30.47 -8.39
CA PRO A 74 20.99 29.04 -8.22
C PRO A 74 21.98 28.23 -9.07
N ALA A 75 22.35 27.04 -8.59
CA ALA A 75 23.10 26.08 -9.39
C ALA A 75 22.32 25.75 -10.68
N LYS A 76 23.01 25.69 -11.81
CA LYS A 76 22.39 25.33 -13.09
C LYS A 76 22.29 23.81 -13.20
N GLY A 77 21.23 23.32 -13.85
CA GLY A 77 21.19 21.95 -14.38
C GLY A 77 20.68 20.86 -13.43
N GLU A 78 20.18 21.18 -12.23
CA GLU A 78 19.74 20.11 -11.31
C GLU A 78 18.31 19.61 -11.60
N THR A 79 17.30 20.47 -11.51
CA THR A 79 15.89 20.09 -11.73
C THR A 79 15.04 21.28 -12.14
N ILE A 80 13.94 21.01 -12.85
CA ILE A 80 12.91 22.02 -13.13
C ILE A 80 11.60 21.53 -12.54
N LEU A 81 11.00 22.34 -11.67
CA LEU A 81 9.75 22.02 -11.00
C LEU A 81 8.63 22.95 -11.43
N ARG A 82 7.46 22.38 -11.71
CA ARG A 82 6.25 23.13 -12.06
C ARG A 82 5.05 22.64 -11.27
N ALA A 83 4.14 23.56 -10.97
CA ALA A 83 2.85 23.26 -10.40
C ALA A 83 1.78 23.99 -11.21
N ASN A 84 0.77 23.27 -11.70
CA ASN A 84 -0.35 23.81 -12.47
C ASN A 84 0.10 24.73 -13.63
N GLY A 85 1.12 24.30 -14.38
CA GLY A 85 1.66 25.03 -15.52
C GLY A 85 2.60 26.21 -15.18
N GLN A 86 2.87 26.47 -13.90
CA GLN A 86 3.74 27.55 -13.44
C GLN A 86 5.05 27.01 -12.87
N LEU A 87 6.17 27.70 -13.11
CA LEU A 87 7.46 27.37 -12.46
C LEU A 87 7.38 27.69 -10.97
N GLY A 88 7.94 26.84 -10.12
CA GLY A 88 7.90 27.05 -8.69
C GLY A 88 8.90 26.21 -7.92
N LEU A 89 8.83 26.30 -6.59
CA LEU A 89 9.57 25.46 -5.66
C LEU A 89 8.62 24.41 -5.09
N GLY A 90 9.11 23.18 -4.94
CA GLY A 90 8.37 22.09 -4.31
C GLY A 90 9.11 21.59 -3.08
N ILE A 91 8.34 21.29 -2.05
CA ILE A 91 8.87 20.79 -0.78
C ILE A 91 8.20 19.44 -0.52
N GLY A 92 9.01 18.38 -0.53
CA GLY A 92 8.55 17.03 -0.19
C GLY A 92 8.64 16.81 1.32
N ILE A 93 7.52 16.53 1.98
CA ILE A 93 7.49 16.19 3.41
C ILE A 93 7.53 14.67 3.55
N ILE A 94 8.67 14.15 4.00
CA ILE A 94 8.84 12.73 4.28
C ILE A 94 8.59 12.50 5.77
N ARG A 95 7.56 11.71 6.09
CA ARG A 95 7.23 11.37 7.46
C ARG A 95 8.37 10.57 8.12
N GLN A 96 8.61 10.83 9.40
CA GLN A 96 9.50 9.98 10.19
C GLN A 96 8.87 8.61 10.45
N ALA A 97 9.69 7.59 10.71
CA ALA A 97 9.18 6.28 11.11
C ALA A 97 8.29 6.42 12.37
N THR A 98 7.22 5.63 12.45
CA THR A 98 6.24 5.62 13.58
C THR A 98 5.44 6.91 13.82
N SER A 99 5.56 7.93 12.96
CA SER A 99 4.77 9.17 13.06
C SER A 99 3.36 9.05 12.48
N ASN A 100 2.47 9.99 12.85
CA ASN A 100 1.07 10.03 12.41
C ASN A 100 0.86 10.95 11.20
N THR A 101 0.44 10.39 10.07
CA THR A 101 0.22 11.13 8.82
C THR A 101 -0.87 12.20 8.91
N LEU A 102 -1.96 11.95 9.66
CA LEU A 102 -3.06 12.91 9.82
C LEU A 102 -2.64 14.14 10.62
N GLU A 103 -1.87 13.92 11.69
CA GLU A 103 -1.32 14.99 12.53
C GLU A 103 -0.32 15.85 11.74
N ILE A 104 0.63 15.20 11.06
CA ILE A 104 1.59 15.87 10.18
C ILE A 104 0.89 16.72 9.12
N SER A 105 -0.16 16.19 8.46
CA SER A 105 -0.91 16.95 7.47
C SER A 105 -1.58 18.18 8.07
N ASN A 106 -2.21 18.06 9.24
CA ASN A 106 -2.84 19.19 9.92
C ASN A 106 -1.81 20.27 10.29
N ASP A 107 -0.66 19.87 10.83
CA ASP A 107 0.42 20.79 11.23
C ASP A 107 1.03 21.49 10.02
N VAL A 108 1.29 20.74 8.94
CA VAL A 108 1.80 21.32 7.68
C VAL A 108 0.79 22.32 7.10
N ARG A 109 -0.51 22.00 7.10
CA ARG A 109 -1.56 22.93 6.64
C ARG A 109 -1.63 24.19 7.51
N ALA A 110 -1.44 24.06 8.83
CA ALA A 110 -1.39 25.20 9.74
C ALA A 110 -0.19 26.10 9.44
N VAL A 111 1.00 25.52 9.27
CA VAL A 111 2.22 26.26 8.91
C VAL A 111 2.10 26.92 7.55
N VAL A 112 1.53 26.25 6.54
CA VAL A 112 1.28 26.84 5.21
C VAL A 112 0.33 28.02 5.30
N ALA A 113 -0.72 27.93 6.13
CA ALA A 113 -1.65 29.04 6.35
C ALA A 113 -0.96 30.23 7.03
N GLU A 114 -0.09 29.97 8.01
CA GLU A 114 0.71 31.00 8.69
C GLU A 114 1.69 31.69 7.73
N LEU A 115 2.45 30.92 6.94
CA LEU A 115 3.42 31.45 5.97
C LEU A 115 2.75 32.28 4.88
N ASN A 116 1.61 31.83 4.35
CA ASN A 116 0.86 32.63 3.37
C ASN A 116 0.39 34.00 3.93
N GLY A 117 0.32 34.16 5.24
CA GLY A 117 0.02 35.46 5.87
C GLY A 117 1.23 36.41 5.96
N THR A 118 2.46 35.90 5.82
CA THR A 118 3.71 36.68 5.92
C THR A 118 4.42 36.84 4.58
N LEU A 119 4.08 36.02 3.59
CA LEU A 119 4.65 36.08 2.25
C LEU A 119 4.19 37.33 1.47
N PRO A 120 5.01 37.81 0.51
CA PRO A 120 4.60 38.83 -0.46
C PRO A 120 3.36 38.43 -1.27
N GLU A 121 2.62 39.42 -1.78
CA GLU A 121 1.35 39.18 -2.53
C GLU A 121 1.51 38.32 -3.80
N ASP A 122 2.72 38.24 -4.36
CA ASP A 122 3.06 37.48 -5.56
C ASP A 122 3.56 36.05 -5.28
N VAL A 123 3.68 35.65 -4.00
CA VAL A 123 4.14 34.32 -3.60
C VAL A 123 3.04 33.59 -2.83
N ARG A 124 2.69 32.39 -3.28
CA ARG A 124 1.69 31.53 -2.63
C ARG A 124 2.21 30.11 -2.47
N ILE A 125 2.09 29.58 -1.25
CA ILE A 125 2.35 28.17 -0.95
C ILE A 125 1.02 27.43 -0.85
N PHE A 126 0.91 26.26 -1.47
CA PHE A 126 -0.27 25.40 -1.38
C PHE A 126 0.13 23.93 -1.43
N VAL A 127 -0.71 23.07 -0.87
CA VAL A 127 -0.48 21.62 -0.84
C VAL A 127 -0.97 21.02 -2.16
N THR A 128 -0.08 20.36 -2.90
CA THR A 128 -0.41 19.72 -4.18
C THR A 128 -1.00 18.32 -3.97
N SER A 129 -0.35 17.50 -3.14
CA SER A 129 -0.75 16.13 -2.82
C SER A 129 -0.61 15.84 -1.33
N ASP A 130 -1.51 15.01 -0.78
CA ASP A 130 -1.56 14.70 0.65
C ASP A 130 -2.20 13.33 0.92
N ASP A 131 -1.38 12.37 1.39
CA ASP A 131 -1.81 11.02 1.76
C ASP A 131 -2.88 11.00 2.86
N ALA A 132 -2.92 12.02 3.73
CA ALA A 132 -3.90 12.15 4.80
C ALA A 132 -5.34 12.27 4.26
N THR A 133 -5.52 12.77 3.03
CA THR A 133 -6.83 12.90 2.38
C THR A 133 -7.50 11.53 2.22
N PHE A 134 -6.76 10.55 1.70
CA PHE A 134 -7.25 9.18 1.56
C PHE A 134 -7.48 8.51 2.92
N ILE A 135 -6.55 8.69 3.87
CA ILE A 135 -6.66 8.07 5.20
C ILE A 135 -7.88 8.60 5.95
N SER A 136 -8.07 9.93 5.97
CA SER A 136 -9.20 10.59 6.64
C SER A 136 -10.53 10.23 5.99
N GLY A 137 -10.58 10.25 4.65
CA GLY A 137 -11.74 9.80 3.88
C GLY A 137 -12.11 8.35 4.20
N SER A 138 -11.13 7.45 4.19
CA SER A 138 -11.32 6.03 4.50
C SER A 138 -11.85 5.82 5.92
N ILE A 139 -11.32 6.54 6.92
CA ILE A 139 -11.81 6.47 8.31
C ILE A 139 -13.26 6.94 8.40
N ARG A 140 -13.60 8.07 7.75
CA ARG A 140 -14.97 8.60 7.75
C ARG A 140 -15.96 7.62 7.12
N GLU A 141 -15.59 7.03 5.98
CA GLU A 141 -16.42 6.05 5.31
C GLU A 141 -16.59 4.77 6.12
N VAL A 142 -15.54 4.26 6.75
CA VAL A 142 -15.66 3.09 7.63
C VAL A 142 -16.53 3.39 8.86
N LEU A 143 -16.43 4.57 9.47
CA LEU A 143 -17.31 4.96 10.58
C LEU A 143 -18.78 5.09 10.16
N SER A 144 -19.04 5.67 8.98
CA SER A 144 -20.38 5.73 8.39
C SER A 144 -20.93 4.32 8.15
N THR A 145 -20.11 3.45 7.56
CA THR A 145 -20.42 2.03 7.30
C THR A 145 -20.73 1.29 8.61
N LEU A 146 -19.94 1.50 9.66
CA LEU A 146 -20.17 0.94 10.99
C LEU A 146 -21.53 1.39 11.57
N ALA A 147 -21.85 2.68 11.46
CA ALA A 147 -23.13 3.21 11.94
C ALA A 147 -24.32 2.60 11.18
N PHE A 148 -24.22 2.43 9.86
CA PHE A 148 -25.23 1.75 9.06
C PHE A 148 -25.34 0.26 9.43
N ALA A 149 -24.21 -0.43 9.57
CA ALA A 149 -24.18 -1.85 9.97
C ALA A 149 -24.87 -2.06 11.32
N VAL A 150 -24.52 -1.27 12.34
CA VAL A 150 -25.17 -1.29 13.66
C VAL A 150 -26.68 -1.03 13.55
N SER A 151 -27.08 -0.03 12.77
CA SER A 151 -28.49 0.33 12.59
C SER A 151 -29.29 -0.79 11.91
N ILE A 152 -28.72 -1.42 10.88
CA ILE A 152 -29.33 -2.54 10.16
C ILE A 152 -29.44 -3.76 11.08
N VAL A 153 -28.39 -4.09 11.81
CA VAL A 153 -28.40 -5.19 12.79
C VAL A 153 -29.51 -5.00 13.82
N VAL A 154 -29.63 -3.81 14.42
CA VAL A 154 -30.70 -3.49 15.37
C VAL A 154 -32.08 -3.59 14.71
N ALA A 155 -32.24 -3.12 13.47
CA ALA A 155 -33.49 -3.21 12.73
C ALA A 155 -33.89 -4.67 12.45
N VAL A 156 -32.94 -5.52 12.06
CA VAL A 156 -33.17 -6.97 11.85
C VAL A 156 -33.62 -7.63 13.15
N ILE A 157 -32.93 -7.37 14.26
CA ILE A 157 -33.33 -7.89 15.58
C ILE A 157 -34.76 -7.46 15.93
N PHE A 158 -35.12 -6.21 15.67
CA PHE A 158 -36.48 -5.70 15.90
C PHE A 158 -37.52 -6.45 15.06
N ILE A 159 -37.21 -6.73 13.79
CA ILE A 159 -38.10 -7.49 12.89
C ILE A 159 -38.36 -8.90 13.42
N PHE A 160 -37.33 -9.57 13.96
CA PHE A 160 -37.46 -10.92 14.50
C PHE A 160 -38.15 -10.97 15.88
N LEU A 161 -37.75 -10.09 16.82
CA LEU A 161 -38.26 -10.12 18.19
C LEU A 161 -39.60 -9.40 18.36
N ARG A 162 -39.85 -8.36 17.57
CA ARG A 162 -41.09 -7.54 17.58
C ARG A 162 -41.46 -6.92 18.93
N ASP A 163 -40.52 -6.87 19.87
CA ASP A 163 -40.66 -6.24 21.17
C ASP A 163 -39.54 -5.22 21.33
N PHE A 164 -39.91 -3.94 21.37
CA PHE A 164 -38.97 -2.84 21.53
C PHE A 164 -38.08 -3.00 22.78
N ARG A 165 -38.62 -3.56 23.88
CA ARG A 165 -37.85 -3.78 25.11
C ARG A 165 -36.85 -4.91 24.96
N ALA A 166 -37.20 -5.95 24.21
CA ALA A 166 -36.28 -7.04 23.90
C ALA A 166 -35.16 -6.55 22.97
N THR A 167 -35.49 -5.78 21.92
CA THR A 167 -34.51 -5.20 20.99
C THR A 167 -33.58 -4.18 21.66
N LEU A 168 -34.06 -3.44 22.66
CA LEU A 168 -33.22 -2.49 23.41
C LEU A 168 -32.04 -3.18 24.11
N ILE A 169 -32.16 -4.47 24.45
CA ILE A 169 -31.10 -5.21 25.14
C ILE A 169 -29.88 -5.37 24.21
N PRO A 170 -29.98 -6.00 23.02
CA PRO A 170 -28.88 -6.05 22.04
C PRO A 170 -28.39 -4.66 21.60
N ALA A 171 -29.31 -3.70 21.44
CA ALA A 171 -28.95 -2.33 21.05
C ALA A 171 -28.06 -1.61 22.08
N LEU A 172 -28.14 -1.98 23.37
CA LEU A 172 -27.27 -1.45 24.41
C LEU A 172 -26.01 -2.30 24.63
N THR A 173 -26.11 -3.62 24.53
CA THR A 173 -24.94 -4.51 24.73
C THR A 173 -23.93 -4.38 23.60
N LEU A 174 -24.38 -4.13 22.37
CA LEU A 174 -23.51 -4.01 21.20
C LEU A 174 -22.51 -2.83 21.32
N PRO A 175 -22.92 -1.57 21.56
CA PRO A 175 -21.98 -0.47 21.79
C PRO A 175 -21.03 -0.72 22.96
N VAL A 176 -21.50 -1.32 24.06
CA VAL A 176 -20.67 -1.64 25.23
C VAL A 176 -19.55 -2.61 24.85
N ALA A 177 -19.85 -3.65 24.08
CA ALA A 177 -18.86 -4.58 23.59
C ALA A 177 -17.85 -3.90 22.64
N LEU A 178 -18.32 -3.11 21.66
CA LEU A 178 -17.44 -2.44 20.70
C LEU A 178 -16.52 -1.38 21.36
N ILE A 179 -17.04 -0.58 22.29
CA ILE A 179 -16.25 0.38 23.07
C ILE A 179 -15.26 -0.36 23.97
N GLY A 180 -15.67 -1.48 24.57
CA GLY A 180 -14.79 -2.37 25.32
C GLY A 180 -13.63 -2.89 24.45
N THR A 181 -13.90 -3.27 23.20
CA THR A 181 -12.87 -3.68 22.25
C THR A 181 -11.87 -2.58 21.99
N LEU A 182 -12.32 -1.33 21.77
CA LEU A 182 -11.43 -0.17 21.58
C LEU A 182 -10.50 0.04 22.79
N ALA A 183 -11.03 -0.10 24.01
CA ALA A 183 -10.22 -0.02 25.22
C ALA A 183 -9.20 -1.17 25.32
N ALA A 184 -9.61 -2.39 24.97
CA ALA A 184 -8.74 -3.56 25.01
C ALA A 184 -7.62 -3.52 23.97
N ILE A 185 -7.91 -3.11 22.73
CA ILE A 185 -6.86 -2.98 21.70
C ILE A 185 -5.86 -1.85 22.06
N TYR A 186 -6.33 -0.77 22.69
CA TYR A 186 -5.46 0.28 23.23
C TYR A 186 -4.50 -0.26 24.30
N LEU A 187 -5.00 -1.11 25.22
CA LEU A 187 -4.17 -1.73 26.26
C LEU A 187 -3.11 -2.71 25.70
N VAL A 188 -3.40 -3.36 24.57
CA VAL A 188 -2.48 -4.26 23.87
C VAL A 188 -1.46 -3.48 23.01
N GLY A 189 -1.63 -2.16 22.86
CA GLY A 189 -0.73 -1.30 22.10
C GLY A 189 -1.04 -1.23 20.60
N PHE A 190 -2.26 -1.58 20.20
CA PHE A 190 -2.70 -1.42 18.81
C PHE A 190 -3.21 0.00 18.54
N SER A 191 -3.09 0.41 17.28
CA SER A 191 -3.62 1.67 16.78
C SER A 191 -5.05 1.51 16.27
N ILE A 192 -5.79 2.62 16.20
CA ILE A 192 -7.02 2.68 15.42
C ILE A 192 -6.64 2.96 13.97
N ASN A 193 -6.87 1.99 13.11
CA ASN A 193 -6.63 2.07 11.67
C ASN A 193 -7.73 1.38 10.87
N ILE A 194 -7.66 1.46 9.54
CA ILE A 194 -8.66 0.93 8.62
C ILE A 194 -8.95 -0.56 8.89
N LEU A 195 -7.94 -1.38 9.17
CA LEU A 195 -8.12 -2.81 9.43
C LEU A 195 -8.83 -3.09 10.76
N THR A 196 -8.42 -2.41 11.84
CA THR A 196 -9.09 -2.54 13.14
C THR A 196 -10.54 -2.05 13.10
N LEU A 197 -10.82 -0.97 12.34
CA LEU A 197 -12.18 -0.47 12.15
C LEU A 197 -13.01 -1.43 11.28
N LEU A 198 -12.42 -2.02 10.24
CA LEU A 198 -13.06 -3.04 9.42
C LEU A 198 -13.39 -4.29 10.25
N ALA A 199 -12.45 -4.73 11.11
CA ALA A 199 -12.70 -5.79 12.08
C ALA A 199 -13.88 -5.45 13.00
N LEU A 200 -14.01 -4.20 13.48
CA LEU A 200 -15.15 -3.76 14.27
C LEU A 200 -16.47 -3.76 13.49
N VAL A 201 -16.46 -3.35 12.22
CA VAL A 201 -17.65 -3.40 11.34
C VAL A 201 -18.14 -4.84 11.21
N LEU A 202 -17.23 -5.77 10.98
CA LEU A 202 -17.56 -7.20 10.90
C LEU A 202 -17.97 -7.79 12.24
N ALA A 203 -17.33 -7.34 13.30
CA ALA A 203 -17.69 -7.72 14.66
C ALA A 203 -19.13 -7.34 14.97
N THR A 204 -19.72 -6.31 14.35
CA THR A 204 -21.13 -5.95 14.63
C THR A 204 -22.12 -7.09 14.42
N GLY A 205 -21.93 -7.93 13.39
CA GLY A 205 -22.75 -9.12 13.19
C GLY A 205 -22.48 -10.17 14.27
N MET A 206 -21.21 -10.53 14.44
CA MET A 206 -20.78 -11.62 15.33
C MET A 206 -20.95 -11.33 16.83
N VAL A 207 -20.75 -10.09 17.26
CA VAL A 207 -20.84 -9.63 18.66
C VAL A 207 -22.26 -9.74 19.18
N VAL A 208 -23.24 -9.53 18.31
CA VAL A 208 -24.64 -9.51 18.70
C VAL A 208 -25.20 -10.92 18.83
N ASP A 209 -24.65 -11.88 18.11
CA ASP A 209 -25.12 -13.27 18.12
C ASP A 209 -25.24 -13.86 19.52
N ASP A 210 -24.23 -13.70 20.37
CA ASP A 210 -24.23 -14.30 21.71
C ASP A 210 -25.31 -13.67 22.58
N ALA A 211 -25.48 -12.35 22.46
CA ALA A 211 -26.54 -11.61 23.14
C ALA A 211 -27.93 -12.04 22.62
N ILE A 212 -28.08 -12.28 21.32
CA ILE A 212 -29.32 -12.81 20.71
C ILE A 212 -29.62 -14.21 21.25
N VAL A 213 -28.64 -15.12 21.26
CA VAL A 213 -28.82 -16.50 21.71
C VAL A 213 -29.26 -16.55 23.18
N VAL A 214 -28.62 -15.74 24.04
CA VAL A 214 -29.03 -15.60 25.46
C VAL A 214 -30.43 -15.01 25.58
N LEU A 215 -30.69 -13.91 24.87
CA LEU A 215 -31.98 -13.21 24.94
C LEU A 215 -33.14 -14.08 24.47
N GLU A 216 -33.01 -14.74 23.32
CA GLU A 216 -34.04 -15.62 22.76
C GLU A 216 -34.34 -16.78 23.72
N ASN A 217 -33.30 -17.32 24.38
CA ASN A 217 -33.50 -18.36 25.38
C ASN A 217 -34.27 -17.85 26.60
N ILE A 218 -33.96 -16.64 27.08
CA ILE A 218 -34.70 -15.99 28.17
C ILE A 218 -36.15 -15.71 27.76
N VAL A 219 -36.39 -15.18 26.56
CA VAL A 219 -37.72 -14.91 26.00
C VAL A 219 -38.54 -16.21 25.90
N ARG A 220 -37.93 -17.32 25.47
CA ARG A 220 -38.58 -18.64 25.46
C ARG A 220 -39.02 -19.08 26.86
N GLN A 221 -38.17 -18.92 27.87
CA GLN A 221 -38.52 -19.25 29.25
C GLN A 221 -39.60 -18.33 29.84
N ARG A 222 -39.61 -17.05 29.44
CA ARG A 222 -40.70 -16.11 29.77
C ARG A 222 -42.02 -16.54 29.13
N ALA A 223 -41.99 -16.99 27.88
CA ALA A 223 -43.17 -17.49 27.17
C ALA A 223 -43.71 -18.80 27.79
N ALA A 224 -42.85 -19.62 28.40
CA ALA A 224 -43.24 -20.79 29.19
C ALA A 224 -43.85 -20.45 30.57
N GLY A 225 -44.05 -19.16 30.89
CA GLY A 225 -44.71 -18.71 32.11
C GLY A 225 -43.79 -18.38 33.29
N MET A 226 -42.46 -18.44 33.12
CA MET A 226 -41.52 -18.14 34.22
C MET A 226 -41.43 -16.64 34.55
N GLY A 227 -41.22 -16.34 35.84
CA GLY A 227 -40.98 -14.96 36.32
C GLY A 227 -39.69 -14.35 35.73
N PRO A 228 -39.57 -13.00 35.64
CA PRO A 228 -38.48 -12.33 34.91
C PRO A 228 -37.07 -12.73 35.38
N ARG A 229 -36.85 -12.84 36.70
CA ARG A 229 -35.56 -13.22 37.28
C ARG A 229 -35.25 -14.69 37.08
N ALA A 230 -36.23 -15.57 37.27
CA ALA A 230 -36.06 -17.01 37.09
C ALA A 230 -35.76 -17.35 35.61
N ALA A 231 -36.51 -16.72 34.69
CA ALA A 231 -36.29 -16.87 33.26
C ALA A 231 -34.90 -16.37 32.82
N ALA A 232 -34.40 -15.27 33.40
CA ALA A 232 -33.05 -14.77 33.13
C ALA A 232 -31.97 -15.76 33.58
N VAL A 233 -32.06 -16.29 34.81
CA VAL A 233 -31.05 -17.23 35.34
C VAL A 233 -31.08 -18.56 34.60
N LEU A 234 -32.25 -19.19 34.49
CA LEU A 234 -32.40 -20.49 33.83
C LEU A 234 -32.21 -20.39 32.30
N GLY A 235 -32.62 -19.27 31.71
CA GLY A 235 -32.41 -18.97 30.31
C GLY A 235 -30.92 -18.88 29.98
N THR A 236 -30.14 -18.13 30.77
CA THR A 236 -28.69 -18.03 30.54
C THR A 236 -27.97 -19.33 30.86
N SER A 237 -28.30 -20.04 31.95
CA SER A 237 -27.57 -21.26 32.33
C SER A 237 -27.67 -22.37 31.29
N GLN A 238 -28.77 -22.44 30.53
CA GLN A 238 -28.95 -23.42 29.45
C GLN A 238 -28.06 -23.18 28.23
N VAL A 239 -27.68 -21.93 27.98
CA VAL A 239 -26.87 -21.56 26.80
C VAL A 239 -25.45 -21.13 27.17
N PHE A 240 -25.12 -21.06 28.46
CA PHE A 240 -23.82 -20.61 28.95
C PHE A 240 -22.66 -21.36 28.28
N PHE A 241 -22.70 -22.69 28.29
CA PHE A 241 -21.65 -23.51 27.68
C PHE A 241 -21.58 -23.28 26.17
N ALA A 242 -22.73 -23.28 25.48
CA ALA A 242 -22.77 -23.04 24.04
C ALA A 242 -22.18 -21.68 23.65
N VAL A 243 -22.47 -20.61 24.41
CA VAL A 243 -21.91 -19.27 24.18
C VAL A 243 -20.40 -19.28 24.38
N VAL A 244 -19.91 -19.68 25.56
CA VAL A 244 -18.47 -19.71 25.85
C VAL A 244 -17.69 -20.49 24.80
N THR A 245 -18.23 -21.63 24.38
CA THR A 245 -17.47 -22.47 23.45
C THR A 245 -17.52 -21.96 22.02
N THR A 246 -18.65 -21.43 21.54
CA THR A 246 -18.69 -20.78 20.22
C THR A 246 -17.75 -19.55 20.16
N THR A 247 -17.65 -18.79 21.25
CA THR A 247 -16.67 -17.71 21.40
C THR A 247 -15.23 -18.23 21.32
N ALA A 248 -14.92 -19.31 22.05
CA ALA A 248 -13.58 -19.93 22.03
C ALA A 248 -13.21 -20.46 20.64
N THR A 249 -14.14 -21.09 19.92
CA THR A 249 -13.91 -21.54 18.55
C THR A 249 -13.61 -20.39 17.61
N LEU A 250 -14.39 -19.29 17.67
CA LEU A 250 -14.13 -18.11 16.86
C LEU A 250 -12.77 -17.48 17.18
N ALA A 251 -12.42 -17.35 18.47
CA ALA A 251 -11.10 -16.88 18.87
C ALA A 251 -9.98 -17.80 18.35
N ALA A 252 -10.18 -19.11 18.37
CA ALA A 252 -9.22 -20.11 17.89
C ALA A 252 -9.01 -20.08 16.36
N VAL A 253 -9.95 -19.52 15.59
CA VAL A 253 -9.76 -19.25 14.15
C VAL A 253 -8.80 -18.07 13.94
N PHE A 254 -8.99 -16.98 14.71
CA PHE A 254 -8.30 -15.71 14.44
C PHE A 254 -6.96 -15.55 15.16
N ILE A 255 -6.79 -16.15 16.34
CA ILE A 255 -5.53 -16.05 17.10
C ILE A 255 -4.35 -16.65 16.32
N PRO A 256 -4.42 -17.86 15.73
CA PRO A 256 -3.31 -18.42 14.95
C PRO A 256 -2.94 -17.54 13.74
N LEU A 257 -3.93 -16.94 13.10
CA LEU A 257 -3.75 -16.06 11.95
C LEU A 257 -2.90 -14.82 12.30
N SER A 258 -2.93 -14.39 13.56
CA SER A 258 -2.15 -13.25 14.03
C SER A 258 -0.63 -13.49 14.11
N PHE A 259 -0.19 -14.76 13.99
CA PHE A 259 1.22 -15.15 14.00
C PHE A 259 1.82 -15.29 12.60
N LEU A 260 1.10 -14.85 11.57
CA LEU A 260 1.61 -14.84 10.20
C LEU A 260 2.85 -13.94 10.06
N PRO A 261 3.94 -14.43 9.44
CA PRO A 261 5.11 -13.60 9.14
C PRO A 261 4.86 -12.70 7.91
N GLY A 262 5.76 -11.74 7.70
CA GLY A 262 5.75 -10.85 6.53
C GLY A 262 4.82 -9.64 6.66
N GLN A 263 4.82 -8.78 5.63
CA GLN A 263 4.03 -7.55 5.63
C GLN A 263 2.53 -7.83 5.68
N ALA A 264 2.05 -8.82 4.90
CA ALA A 264 0.66 -9.25 4.94
C ALA A 264 0.27 -9.81 6.32
N GLY A 265 1.17 -10.54 6.98
CA GLY A 265 0.97 -11.03 8.35
C GLY A 265 0.74 -9.93 9.39
N GLY A 266 1.39 -8.77 9.21
CA GLY A 266 1.13 -7.57 10.03
C GLY A 266 -0.33 -7.11 9.96
N LEU A 267 -0.95 -7.18 8.77
CA LEU A 267 -2.36 -6.82 8.55
C LEU A 267 -3.29 -7.82 9.26
N PHE A 268 -3.00 -9.12 9.13
CA PHE A 268 -3.75 -10.19 9.78
C PHE A 268 -3.65 -10.13 11.32
N ARG A 269 -2.52 -9.70 11.86
CA ARG A 269 -2.30 -9.58 13.30
C ARG A 269 -3.28 -8.61 13.95
N GLU A 270 -3.34 -7.39 13.47
CA GLU A 270 -4.20 -6.36 14.06
C GLU A 270 -5.68 -6.66 13.80
N PHE A 271 -6.02 -7.12 12.61
CA PHE A 271 -7.38 -7.53 12.27
C PHE A 271 -7.86 -8.70 13.14
N GLY A 272 -7.11 -9.81 13.17
CA GLY A 272 -7.51 -11.06 13.80
C GLY A 272 -7.61 -10.94 15.32
N LEU A 273 -6.65 -10.28 15.96
CA LEU A 273 -6.71 -10.06 17.42
C LEU A 273 -7.81 -9.07 17.80
N THR A 274 -8.05 -8.01 17.02
CA THR A 274 -9.18 -7.10 17.27
C THR A 274 -10.51 -7.84 17.23
N LEU A 275 -10.69 -8.72 16.26
CA LEU A 275 -11.90 -9.53 16.13
C LEU A 275 -12.04 -10.56 17.25
N ALA A 276 -10.96 -11.25 17.60
CA ALA A 276 -10.94 -12.20 18.71
C ALA A 276 -11.29 -11.51 20.04
N ILE A 277 -10.72 -10.33 20.31
CA ILE A 277 -11.04 -9.52 21.49
C ILE A 277 -12.51 -9.09 21.46
N ALA A 278 -13.01 -8.64 20.31
CA ALA A 278 -14.41 -8.23 20.17
C ALA A 278 -15.40 -9.34 20.49
N VAL A 279 -15.15 -10.54 19.96
CA VAL A 279 -15.99 -11.73 20.21
C VAL A 279 -15.85 -12.20 21.67
N MET A 280 -14.64 -12.19 22.23
CA MET A 280 -14.45 -12.54 23.66
C MET A 280 -15.20 -11.57 24.57
N LEU A 281 -15.08 -10.26 24.36
CA LEU A 281 -15.80 -9.26 25.14
C LEU A 281 -17.32 -9.34 24.92
N SER A 282 -17.77 -9.66 23.70
CA SER A 282 -19.21 -9.83 23.44
C SER A 282 -19.82 -10.95 24.25
N SER A 283 -19.11 -12.08 24.39
CA SER A 283 -19.55 -13.21 25.22
C SER A 283 -19.69 -12.81 26.69
N VAL A 284 -18.74 -12.03 27.23
CA VAL A 284 -18.76 -11.52 28.61
C VAL A 284 -19.97 -10.61 28.80
N VAL A 285 -20.22 -9.70 27.86
CA VAL A 285 -21.37 -8.79 27.90
C VAL A 285 -22.70 -9.56 27.75
N ALA A 286 -22.76 -10.56 26.89
CA ALA A 286 -23.94 -11.41 26.67
C ALA A 286 -24.28 -12.26 27.90
N LEU A 287 -23.29 -12.76 28.64
CA LEU A 287 -23.52 -13.60 29.82
C LEU A 287 -23.70 -12.80 31.12
N SER A 288 -23.37 -11.49 31.11
CA SER A 288 -23.50 -10.62 32.28
C SER A 288 -24.59 -9.56 32.12
N LEU A 289 -24.41 -8.60 31.21
CA LEU A 289 -25.28 -7.44 31.05
C LEU A 289 -26.64 -7.81 30.43
N CYS A 290 -26.66 -8.71 29.44
CA CYS A 290 -27.90 -9.15 28.80
C CYS A 290 -28.92 -9.74 29.80
N PRO A 291 -28.59 -10.75 30.65
CA PRO A 291 -29.56 -11.28 31.62
C PRO A 291 -30.01 -10.25 32.67
N VAL A 292 -29.12 -9.34 33.08
CA VAL A 292 -29.47 -8.24 34.01
C VAL A 292 -30.52 -7.32 33.38
N LEU A 293 -30.28 -6.86 32.14
CA LEU A 293 -31.22 -6.01 31.42
C LEU A 293 -32.53 -6.76 31.12
N ALA A 294 -32.46 -8.02 30.69
CA ALA A 294 -33.63 -8.86 30.43
C ALA A 294 -34.53 -9.00 31.68
N SER A 295 -33.94 -9.25 32.85
CA SER A 295 -34.68 -9.40 34.11
C SER A 295 -35.43 -8.13 34.54
N ARG A 296 -34.97 -6.95 34.12
CA ARG A 296 -35.57 -5.64 34.46
C ARG A 296 -36.50 -5.10 33.39
N LEU A 297 -36.22 -5.35 32.12
CA LEU A 297 -36.98 -4.79 30.99
C LEU A 297 -38.13 -5.70 30.54
N LEU A 298 -37.94 -7.03 30.57
CA LEU A 298 -38.93 -8.02 30.14
C LEU A 298 -39.91 -8.38 31.27
N THR A 299 -40.60 -7.37 31.83
CA THR A 299 -41.49 -7.53 32.99
C THR A 299 -42.90 -8.03 32.65
N ARG A 300 -43.37 -7.78 31.42
CA ARG A 300 -44.71 -8.19 30.97
C ARG A 300 -44.68 -9.58 30.33
N PRO A 301 -45.75 -10.40 30.46
CA PRO A 301 -45.90 -11.61 29.66
C PRO A 301 -45.97 -11.22 28.17
N ALA A 302 -45.38 -12.05 27.30
CA ALA A 302 -45.41 -11.80 25.86
C ALA A 302 -46.86 -11.72 25.39
N ALA A 303 -47.24 -10.61 24.75
CA ALA A 303 -48.57 -10.47 24.16
C ALA A 303 -48.67 -11.34 22.90
N GLU A 304 -49.66 -12.25 22.86
CA GLU A 304 -50.00 -13.04 21.66
C GLU A 304 -50.57 -12.13 20.55
N ASN A 305 -49.70 -11.43 19.82
CA ASN A 305 -50.11 -10.69 18.63
C ASN A 305 -50.03 -11.59 17.39
N SER A 306 -51.04 -12.45 17.24
CA SER A 306 -51.20 -13.49 16.21
C SER A 306 -51.60 -12.98 14.81
N ARG A 307 -51.73 -11.67 14.59
CA ARG A 307 -52.20 -11.08 13.31
C ARG A 307 -51.16 -10.17 12.65
N CYS A 308 -49.90 -10.61 12.57
CA CYS A 308 -48.85 -9.88 11.86
C CYS A 308 -48.41 -10.66 10.61
N PRO A 309 -48.33 -10.02 9.43
CA PRO A 309 -47.89 -10.67 8.18
C PRO A 309 -46.49 -11.29 8.30
N VAL A 310 -45.59 -10.71 9.10
CA VAL A 310 -44.24 -11.23 9.33
C VAL A 310 -44.25 -12.60 10.04
N VAL A 311 -45.17 -12.81 10.99
CA VAL A 311 -45.31 -14.12 11.67
C VAL A 311 -45.95 -15.15 10.76
N ALA A 312 -46.90 -14.75 9.91
CA ALA A 312 -47.47 -15.63 8.91
C ALA A 312 -46.40 -16.09 7.89
N LEU A 313 -45.55 -15.16 7.43
CA LEU A 313 -44.41 -15.45 6.56
C LEU A 313 -43.40 -16.39 7.25
N GLY A 314 -43.00 -16.07 8.49
CA GLY A 314 -42.08 -16.90 9.26
C GLY A 314 -42.60 -18.32 9.51
N ASN A 315 -43.88 -18.48 9.82
CA ASN A 315 -44.51 -19.79 9.95
C ASN A 315 -44.66 -20.53 8.61
N GLY A 316 -44.76 -19.80 7.49
CA GLY A 316 -44.69 -20.36 6.14
C GLY A 316 -43.30 -20.91 5.82
N LEU A 317 -42.26 -20.10 6.03
CA LEU A 317 -40.86 -20.48 5.84
C LEU A 317 -40.44 -21.63 6.75
N PHE A 318 -40.87 -21.63 8.02
CA PHE A 318 -40.63 -22.74 8.94
C PHE A 318 -41.23 -24.05 8.42
N ARG A 319 -42.47 -24.02 7.90
CA ARG A 319 -43.12 -25.21 7.33
C ARG A 319 -42.40 -25.71 6.08
N LEU A 320 -41.92 -24.77 5.24
CA LEU A 320 -41.12 -25.10 4.07
C LEU A 320 -39.80 -25.78 4.49
N TYR A 321 -39.06 -25.18 5.42
CA TYR A 321 -37.82 -25.74 5.96
C TYR A 321 -38.04 -27.11 6.59
N ALA A 322 -39.08 -27.28 7.41
CA ALA A 322 -39.38 -28.57 8.03
C ALA A 322 -39.73 -29.64 6.98
N ALA A 323 -40.39 -29.27 5.87
CA ALA A 323 -40.69 -30.19 4.78
C ALA A 323 -39.43 -30.56 3.99
N THR A 324 -38.61 -29.59 3.60
CA THR A 324 -37.36 -29.83 2.86
C THR A 324 -36.34 -30.60 3.69
N LEU A 325 -36.26 -30.32 5.00
CA LEU A 325 -35.39 -31.05 5.91
C LEU A 325 -35.79 -32.52 6.03
N ARG A 326 -37.08 -32.85 6.08
CA ARG A 326 -37.52 -34.27 6.06
C ARG A 326 -37.10 -34.98 4.78
N TRP A 327 -37.19 -34.30 3.63
CA TRP A 327 -36.72 -34.84 2.35
C TRP A 327 -35.19 -35.03 2.34
N ALA A 328 -34.43 -34.05 2.83
CA ALA A 328 -32.98 -34.11 2.92
C ALA A 328 -32.52 -35.27 3.83
N LEU A 329 -33.17 -35.44 5.00
CA LEU A 329 -32.88 -36.52 5.93
C LEU A 329 -33.29 -37.91 5.41
N ALA A 330 -34.25 -37.98 4.48
CA ALA A 330 -34.64 -39.22 3.82
C ALA A 330 -33.67 -39.65 2.71
N MET A 331 -32.86 -38.72 2.18
CA MET A 331 -31.91 -38.96 1.09
C MET A 331 -30.50 -38.41 1.42
N PRO A 332 -29.86 -38.86 2.51
CA PRO A 332 -28.62 -38.27 3.00
C PRO A 332 -27.46 -38.38 2.00
N TYR A 333 -27.38 -39.49 1.26
CA TYR A 333 -26.32 -39.69 0.26
C TYR A 333 -26.42 -38.71 -0.91
N VAL A 334 -27.64 -38.31 -1.31
CA VAL A 334 -27.84 -37.34 -2.39
C VAL A 334 -27.38 -35.96 -1.94
N VAL A 335 -27.70 -35.56 -0.71
CA VAL A 335 -27.27 -34.27 -0.14
C VAL A 335 -25.75 -34.19 -0.05
N VAL A 336 -25.10 -35.26 0.44
CA VAL A 336 -23.63 -35.32 0.51
C VAL A 336 -23.00 -35.28 -0.89
N LEU A 337 -23.58 -35.97 -1.87
CA LEU A 337 -23.11 -35.92 -3.27
C LEU A 337 -23.23 -34.51 -3.85
N ILE A 338 -24.34 -33.82 -3.63
CA ILE A 338 -24.53 -32.44 -4.08
C ILE A 338 -23.52 -31.52 -3.39
N ALA A 339 -23.35 -31.62 -2.07
CA ALA A 339 -22.39 -30.81 -1.33
C ALA A 339 -20.95 -31.05 -1.81
N ALA A 340 -20.57 -32.32 -2.04
CA ALA A 340 -19.27 -32.68 -2.58
C ALA A 340 -19.09 -32.17 -4.02
N PHE A 341 -20.13 -32.21 -4.85
CA PHE A 341 -20.10 -31.68 -6.21
C PHE A 341 -19.94 -30.15 -6.21
N VAL A 342 -20.66 -29.43 -5.35
CA VAL A 342 -20.52 -27.96 -5.18
C VAL A 342 -19.11 -27.61 -4.69
N ALA A 343 -18.58 -28.33 -3.71
CA ALA A 343 -17.22 -28.11 -3.22
C ALA A 343 -16.17 -28.40 -4.32
N LEU A 344 -16.32 -29.51 -5.06
CA LEU A 344 -15.40 -29.88 -6.13
C LEU A 344 -15.44 -28.87 -7.28
N THR A 345 -16.63 -28.44 -7.69
CA THR A 345 -16.78 -27.42 -8.75
C THR A 345 -16.16 -26.09 -8.33
N ALA A 346 -16.33 -25.67 -7.07
CA ALA A 346 -15.65 -24.47 -6.57
C ALA A 346 -14.11 -24.60 -6.61
N VAL A 347 -13.56 -25.77 -6.25
CA VAL A 347 -12.10 -26.01 -6.35
C VAL A 347 -11.63 -25.94 -7.80
N LEU A 348 -12.38 -26.52 -8.75
CA LEU A 348 -12.04 -26.49 -10.18
C LEU A 348 -12.07 -25.08 -10.76
N VAL A 349 -13.06 -24.27 -10.37
CA VAL A 349 -13.22 -22.89 -10.88
C VAL A 349 -12.39 -21.87 -10.10
N SER A 350 -11.88 -22.21 -8.91
CA SER A 350 -11.04 -21.29 -8.12
C SER A 350 -9.76 -20.83 -8.83
N GLY A 351 -9.27 -21.59 -9.82
CA GLY A 351 -8.15 -21.19 -10.66
C GLY A 351 -8.48 -20.04 -11.63
N GLU A 352 -9.76 -19.71 -11.83
CA GLU A 352 -10.19 -18.57 -12.65
C GLU A 352 -10.21 -17.25 -11.85
N ILE A 353 -10.09 -17.30 -10.52
CA ILE A 353 -10.06 -16.11 -9.68
C ILE A 353 -8.67 -15.45 -9.75
N ARG A 354 -8.65 -14.17 -10.12
CA ARG A 354 -7.42 -13.37 -10.19
C ARG A 354 -6.72 -13.32 -8.83
N GLN A 355 -5.43 -13.59 -8.79
CA GLN A 355 -4.62 -13.47 -7.58
C GLN A 355 -3.88 -12.13 -7.52
N GLU A 356 -4.16 -11.37 -6.47
CA GLU A 356 -3.59 -10.04 -6.23
C GLU A 356 -3.22 -9.89 -4.75
N LEU A 357 -2.29 -9.00 -4.42
CA LEU A 357 -1.95 -8.74 -3.02
C LEU A 357 -3.03 -7.89 -2.34
N THR A 358 -3.35 -6.76 -2.96
CA THR A 358 -4.43 -5.84 -2.57
C THR A 358 -5.24 -5.47 -3.81
N PRO A 359 -6.55 -5.20 -3.67
CA PRO A 359 -7.32 -4.60 -4.75
C PRO A 359 -6.72 -3.24 -5.12
N ARG A 360 -6.94 -2.81 -6.36
CA ARG A 360 -6.58 -1.46 -6.80
C ARG A 360 -7.54 -0.47 -6.14
N GLU A 361 -7.00 0.46 -5.36
CA GLU A 361 -7.79 1.45 -4.64
C GLU A 361 -7.73 2.80 -5.34
N ASP A 362 -8.87 3.47 -5.35
CA ASP A 362 -8.95 4.86 -5.76
C ASP A 362 -8.47 5.79 -4.62
N ARG A 363 -7.24 6.29 -4.75
CA ARG A 363 -6.58 7.13 -3.74
C ARG A 363 -6.63 8.62 -4.10
N ALA A 364 -7.43 8.97 -5.11
CA ALA A 364 -7.51 10.32 -5.69
C ALA A 364 -6.13 10.90 -6.09
N VAL A 365 -5.19 10.04 -6.48
CA VAL A 365 -3.86 10.46 -6.94
C VAL A 365 -3.29 9.41 -7.87
N ALA A 366 -2.65 9.86 -8.94
CA ALA A 366 -1.82 8.99 -9.74
C ALA A 366 -0.51 9.66 -10.11
N LEU A 367 0.49 8.82 -10.34
CA LEU A 367 1.88 9.22 -10.52
C LEU A 367 2.27 8.86 -11.94
N LEU A 368 2.92 9.77 -12.64
CA LEU A 368 3.38 9.58 -14.01
C LEU A 368 4.90 9.50 -14.00
N SER A 369 5.42 8.37 -14.45
CA SER A 369 6.83 8.17 -14.70
C SER A 369 7.13 8.46 -16.16
N VAL A 370 8.07 9.36 -16.41
CA VAL A 370 8.51 9.74 -17.75
C VAL A 370 10.00 9.48 -17.90
N THR A 371 10.39 8.81 -18.96
CA THR A 371 11.79 8.50 -19.27
C THR A 371 12.04 8.80 -20.73
N ALA A 372 12.93 9.74 -20.98
CA ALA A 372 13.44 10.07 -22.31
C ALA A 372 14.65 9.18 -22.65
N PRO A 373 15.03 9.07 -23.94
CA PRO A 373 16.24 8.35 -24.34
C PRO A 373 17.49 8.82 -23.59
N GLN A 374 18.50 7.96 -23.50
CA GLN A 374 19.77 8.34 -22.90
C GLN A 374 20.47 9.44 -23.71
N GLY A 375 21.20 10.33 -23.03
CA GLY A 375 21.98 11.40 -23.65
C GLY A 375 21.19 12.66 -24.06
N VAL A 376 19.88 12.71 -23.80
CA VAL A 376 19.10 13.94 -24.01
C VAL A 376 19.32 14.95 -22.88
N SER A 377 19.18 16.24 -23.16
CA SER A 377 19.31 17.29 -22.15
C SER A 377 18.05 17.43 -21.28
N LEU A 378 18.21 18.09 -20.13
CA LEU A 378 17.11 18.45 -19.24
C LEU A 378 16.02 19.26 -19.97
N GLU A 379 16.39 20.18 -20.85
CA GLU A 379 15.47 21.00 -21.64
C GLU A 379 14.62 20.16 -22.62
N TYR A 380 15.22 19.13 -23.23
CA TYR A 380 14.48 18.21 -24.09
C TYR A 380 13.41 17.48 -23.28
N THR A 381 13.79 16.92 -22.13
CA THR A 381 12.84 16.25 -21.23
C THR A 381 11.77 17.22 -20.75
N GLN A 382 12.13 18.46 -20.41
CA GLN A 382 11.20 19.49 -19.98
C GLN A 382 10.19 19.87 -21.08
N SER A 383 10.61 19.91 -22.34
CA SER A 383 9.72 20.17 -23.48
C SER A 383 8.65 19.08 -23.60
N LYS A 384 9.04 17.82 -23.37
CA LYS A 384 8.15 16.65 -23.40
C LYS A 384 7.24 16.60 -22.19
N MET A 385 7.73 17.01 -21.02
CA MET A 385 6.91 17.16 -19.82
C MET A 385 5.81 18.22 -20.01
N ARG A 386 6.08 19.32 -20.74
CA ARG A 386 5.03 20.31 -21.07
C ARG A 386 3.99 19.74 -22.04
N GLU A 387 4.42 18.99 -23.06
CA GLU A 387 3.50 18.29 -23.97
C GLU A 387 2.56 17.34 -23.20
N ILE A 388 3.08 16.69 -22.15
CA ILE A 388 2.28 15.86 -21.23
C ILE A 388 1.34 16.71 -20.37
N GLU A 389 1.80 17.83 -19.79
CA GLU A 389 0.95 18.76 -19.02
C GLU A 389 -0.25 19.24 -19.85
N ASP A 390 -0.01 19.58 -21.12
CA ASP A 390 -1.05 20.05 -22.04
C ASP A 390 -2.11 18.97 -22.32
N LEU A 391 -1.72 17.69 -22.34
CA LEU A 391 -2.66 16.56 -22.48
C LEU A 391 -3.55 16.35 -21.25
N ILE A 392 -3.11 16.78 -20.08
CA ILE A 392 -3.84 16.65 -18.80
C ILE A 392 -4.72 17.88 -18.55
N THR A 393 -4.38 19.03 -19.13
CA THR A 393 -5.11 20.29 -18.97
C THR A 393 -6.63 20.16 -19.18
N PRO A 394 -7.16 19.43 -20.20
CA PRO A 394 -8.60 19.23 -20.34
C PRO A 394 -9.27 18.50 -19.16
N LEU A 395 -8.54 17.60 -18.48
CA LEU A 395 -9.04 16.93 -17.27
C LEU A 395 -9.09 17.87 -16.08
N GLN A 396 -8.15 18.83 -16.03
CA GLN A 396 -8.15 19.90 -15.03
C GLN A 396 -9.30 20.89 -15.28
N GLU A 397 -9.55 21.27 -16.53
CA GLU A 397 -10.68 22.12 -16.92
C GLU A 397 -12.04 21.45 -16.65
N ALA A 398 -12.12 20.13 -16.83
CA ALA A 398 -13.30 19.34 -16.48
C ALA A 398 -13.52 19.19 -14.96
N GLY A 399 -12.54 19.62 -14.14
CA GLY A 399 -12.59 19.52 -12.69
C GLY A 399 -12.27 18.12 -12.15
N GLU A 400 -11.79 17.20 -12.98
CA GLU A 400 -11.43 15.85 -12.52
C GLU A 400 -10.01 15.77 -11.94
N VAL A 401 -9.14 16.67 -12.35
CA VAL A 401 -7.78 16.86 -11.81
C VAL A 401 -7.74 18.21 -11.10
N THR A 402 -7.34 18.24 -9.83
CA THR A 402 -7.27 19.47 -9.04
C THR A 402 -5.89 20.11 -9.12
N ASN A 403 -4.84 19.30 -9.05
CA ASN A 403 -3.45 19.75 -9.10
C ASN A 403 -2.61 18.88 -10.01
N ILE A 404 -1.68 19.51 -10.71
CA ILE A 404 -0.61 18.86 -11.47
C ILE A 404 0.71 19.39 -10.93
N PHE A 405 1.57 18.49 -10.48
CA PHE A 405 2.90 18.79 -9.99
C PHE A 405 3.90 17.99 -10.81
N SER A 406 4.87 18.64 -11.42
CA SER A 406 5.87 18.00 -12.29
C SER A 406 7.28 18.37 -11.87
N ILE A 407 8.17 17.39 -11.93
CA ILE A 407 9.61 17.53 -11.71
C ILE A 407 10.30 16.90 -12.91
N THR A 408 11.11 17.69 -13.61
CA THR A 408 12.02 17.24 -14.66
C THR A 408 13.43 17.21 -14.10
N GLY A 409 14.21 16.18 -14.43
CA GLY A 409 15.58 15.98 -13.93
C GLY A 409 15.63 15.19 -12.63
N PHE A 410 14.55 14.51 -12.24
CA PHE A 410 14.50 13.80 -10.95
C PHE A 410 15.43 12.57 -10.97
N GLY A 411 16.61 12.72 -10.38
CA GLY A 411 17.67 11.72 -10.32
C GLY A 411 18.53 11.61 -11.59
N ALA A 412 18.00 12.00 -12.76
CA ALA A 412 18.72 12.09 -14.02
C ALA A 412 18.01 13.05 -15.01
N ASP A 413 18.75 13.71 -15.88
CA ASP A 413 18.25 14.71 -16.86
C ASP A 413 17.17 14.17 -17.81
N ASN A 414 17.25 12.88 -18.15
CA ASN A 414 16.30 12.20 -19.01
C ASN A 414 15.06 11.66 -18.26
N ARG A 415 14.94 11.87 -16.95
CA ARG A 415 13.82 11.41 -16.14
C ARG A 415 12.89 12.57 -15.79
N GLY A 416 11.60 12.30 -15.86
CA GLY A 416 10.53 13.18 -15.42
C GLY A 416 9.58 12.43 -14.51
N PHE A 417 9.07 13.12 -13.50
CA PHE A 417 8.07 12.61 -12.59
C PHE A 417 6.95 13.62 -12.48
N MET A 418 5.70 13.17 -12.53
CA MET A 418 4.55 14.04 -12.35
C MET A 418 3.53 13.39 -11.43
N VAL A 419 2.96 14.18 -10.54
CA VAL A 419 1.87 13.81 -9.65
C VAL A 419 0.67 14.62 -10.09
N PHE A 420 -0.42 13.95 -10.42
CA PHE A 420 -1.69 14.64 -10.62
C PHE A 420 -2.69 14.13 -9.59
N THR A 421 -3.22 15.09 -8.83
CA THR A 421 -4.19 14.86 -7.77
C THR A 421 -5.57 14.98 -8.37
N LEU A 422 -6.37 13.93 -8.20
CA LEU A 422 -7.73 13.88 -8.70
C LEU A 422 -8.67 14.67 -7.77
N ALA A 423 -9.83 15.02 -8.28
CA ALA A 423 -10.92 15.55 -7.47
C ALA A 423 -11.42 14.50 -6.48
N GLY A 424 -12.10 14.97 -5.43
CA GLY A 424 -12.71 14.10 -4.43
C GLY A 424 -13.68 13.11 -5.07
N TRP A 425 -13.88 11.95 -4.43
CA TRP A 425 -14.74 10.89 -4.96
C TRP A 425 -16.19 11.35 -5.25
N GLU A 426 -16.69 12.36 -4.54
CA GLU A 426 -18.03 12.92 -4.73
C GLU A 426 -18.11 13.92 -5.90
N ASP A 427 -16.98 14.52 -6.28
CA ASP A 427 -16.89 15.59 -7.29
C ASP A 427 -16.63 15.06 -8.71
N ARG A 428 -16.48 13.73 -8.87
CA ARG A 428 -16.20 13.09 -10.16
C ARG A 428 -17.07 11.86 -10.37
N ALA A 429 -17.46 11.64 -11.63
CA ALA A 429 -18.26 10.48 -12.03
C ALA A 429 -17.38 9.27 -12.42
N ARG A 430 -16.14 9.51 -12.88
CA ARG A 430 -15.22 8.49 -13.37
C ARG A 430 -14.29 7.99 -12.28
N SER A 431 -13.94 6.71 -12.33
CA SER A 431 -12.98 6.13 -11.39
C SER A 431 -11.55 6.54 -11.73
N GLN A 432 -10.63 6.48 -10.75
CA GLN A 432 -9.21 6.68 -10.99
C GLN A 432 -8.67 5.70 -12.05
N ASP A 433 -9.16 4.45 -12.07
CA ASP A 433 -8.76 3.44 -13.04
C ASP A 433 -9.15 3.83 -14.47
N GLU A 434 -10.34 4.39 -14.67
CA GLU A 434 -10.80 4.88 -15.98
C GLU A 434 -9.94 6.06 -16.46
N ILE A 435 -9.67 7.03 -15.58
CA ILE A 435 -8.86 8.21 -15.89
C ILE A 435 -7.42 7.81 -16.22
N VAL A 436 -6.82 6.94 -15.41
CA VAL A 436 -5.46 6.43 -15.63
C VAL A 436 -5.39 5.58 -16.91
N GLY A 437 -6.41 4.76 -17.18
CA GLY A 437 -6.51 3.96 -18.40
C GLY A 437 -6.57 4.83 -19.67
N GLU A 438 -7.41 5.87 -19.66
CA GLU A 438 -7.50 6.84 -20.75
C GLU A 438 -6.16 7.56 -20.95
N MET A 439 -5.54 8.01 -19.87
CA MET A 439 -4.27 8.72 -19.92
C MET A 439 -3.14 7.83 -20.43
N ASN A 440 -3.00 6.60 -19.96
CA ASN A 440 -2.06 5.62 -20.53
C ASN A 440 -2.35 5.35 -22.01
N GLY A 441 -3.61 5.43 -22.44
CA GLY A 441 -3.99 5.43 -23.85
C GLY A 441 -3.37 6.59 -24.64
N LYS A 442 -3.51 7.83 -24.13
CA LYS A 442 -3.00 9.06 -24.75
C LYS A 442 -1.48 9.16 -24.72
N LEU A 443 -0.84 8.80 -23.61
CA LEU A 443 0.61 8.87 -23.40
C LEU A 443 1.39 8.02 -24.41
N ARG A 444 0.81 6.91 -24.90
CA ARG A 444 1.42 6.08 -25.96
C ARG A 444 1.62 6.82 -27.28
N GLY A 445 0.91 7.92 -27.51
CA GLY A 445 1.05 8.74 -28.71
C GLY A 445 2.23 9.72 -28.68
N ILE A 446 2.86 9.92 -27.52
CA ILE A 446 3.94 10.91 -27.36
C ILE A 446 5.25 10.32 -27.87
N VAL A 447 5.77 10.90 -28.95
CA VAL A 447 7.03 10.48 -29.55
C VAL A 447 8.21 11.06 -28.78
N GLY A 448 9.24 10.23 -28.59
CA GLY A 448 10.53 10.67 -28.04
C GLY A 448 10.62 10.61 -26.51
N VAL A 449 9.60 10.09 -25.83
CA VAL A 449 9.64 9.71 -24.41
C VAL A 449 8.82 8.45 -24.17
N ARG A 450 9.10 7.78 -23.06
CA ARG A 450 8.31 6.69 -22.50
C ARG A 450 7.60 7.22 -21.27
N ALA A 451 6.28 7.32 -21.32
CA ALA A 451 5.48 7.84 -20.22
C ALA A 451 4.38 6.84 -19.85
N PHE A 452 4.19 6.58 -18.56
CA PHE A 452 3.12 5.74 -18.05
C PHE A 452 2.69 6.16 -16.65
N ALA A 453 1.38 6.23 -16.45
CA ALA A 453 0.75 6.50 -15.17
C ALA A 453 0.65 5.20 -14.35
N ILE A 454 1.13 5.27 -13.11
CA ILE A 454 1.07 4.25 -12.07
C ILE A 454 0.15 4.74 -10.93
N GLN A 455 -0.44 3.78 -10.24
CA GLN A 455 -1.31 4.03 -9.10
C GLN A 455 -0.63 3.54 -7.81
N PRO A 456 -0.67 4.31 -6.73
CA PRO A 456 -0.06 3.91 -5.46
C PRO A 456 -0.87 2.81 -4.76
N ASN A 457 -0.19 1.92 -4.05
CA ASN A 457 -0.80 0.83 -3.27
C ASN A 457 -0.97 1.20 -1.79
N SER A 458 -1.85 0.47 -1.08
CA SER A 458 -2.16 0.69 0.34
C SER A 458 -1.02 0.29 1.29
N LEU A 459 -0.12 -0.59 0.84
CA LEU A 459 0.97 -1.14 1.65
C LEU A 459 2.27 -0.31 1.57
N GLY A 460 2.29 0.75 0.75
CA GLY A 460 3.47 1.58 0.54
C GLY A 460 4.64 0.82 -0.09
N ILE A 461 4.37 -0.28 -0.81
CA ILE A 461 5.40 -1.07 -1.49
C ILE A 461 6.05 -0.20 -2.57
N ARG A 462 7.37 -0.05 -2.50
CA ARG A 462 8.15 0.69 -3.50
C ARG A 462 8.11 -0.05 -4.84
N GLY A 463 7.93 0.69 -5.93
CA GLY A 463 7.90 0.12 -7.30
C GLY A 463 6.58 -0.57 -7.67
N ALA A 464 5.61 -0.60 -6.76
CA ALA A 464 4.26 -1.10 -7.00
C ALA A 464 3.50 -0.31 -8.07
N GLY A 465 2.45 -0.92 -8.63
CA GLY A 465 1.63 -0.30 -9.66
C GLY A 465 2.26 -0.30 -11.06
N ARG A 466 3.48 -0.88 -11.21
CA ARG A 466 4.14 -1.13 -12.50
C ARG A 466 3.72 -2.46 -13.15
N GLY A 467 2.92 -3.26 -12.45
CA GLY A 467 2.56 -4.62 -12.85
C GLY A 467 3.56 -5.64 -12.30
N LEU A 468 3.97 -6.60 -13.14
CA LEU A 468 4.94 -7.61 -12.79
C LEU A 468 6.36 -7.03 -12.86
N SER A 469 7.16 -7.23 -11.81
CA SER A 469 8.59 -6.89 -11.80
C SER A 469 9.37 -8.04 -11.18
N PHE A 470 10.46 -8.45 -11.84
CA PHE A 470 11.36 -9.48 -11.34
C PHE A 470 12.78 -9.26 -11.87
N ALA A 471 13.77 -9.73 -11.13
CA ALA A 471 15.17 -9.74 -11.54
C ALA A 471 15.62 -11.15 -11.91
N ILE A 472 16.48 -11.23 -12.92
CA ILE A 472 17.32 -12.41 -13.14
C ILE A 472 18.67 -12.10 -12.53
N THR A 473 19.10 -12.94 -11.59
CA THR A 473 20.37 -12.79 -10.88
C THR A 473 21.40 -13.80 -11.36
N GLY A 474 22.67 -13.42 -11.32
CA GLY A 474 23.79 -14.27 -11.73
C GLY A 474 25.15 -13.58 -11.58
N ASN A 475 26.15 -14.11 -12.28
CA ASN A 475 27.55 -13.71 -12.07
C ASN A 475 28.08 -12.71 -13.10
N ASN A 476 27.41 -12.49 -14.24
CA ASN A 476 27.91 -11.65 -15.32
C ASN A 476 26.78 -10.86 -16.01
N TYR A 477 26.86 -9.53 -16.03
CA TYR A 477 25.85 -8.66 -16.65
C TYR A 477 25.65 -8.92 -18.15
N GLN A 478 26.69 -9.32 -18.88
CA GLN A 478 26.56 -9.57 -20.31
C GLN A 478 25.72 -10.83 -20.58
N GLN A 479 26.04 -11.94 -19.92
CA GLN A 479 25.27 -13.18 -19.99
C GLN A 479 23.84 -12.95 -19.46
N LEU A 480 23.69 -12.22 -18.36
CA LEU A 480 22.36 -11.90 -17.81
C LEU A 480 21.53 -11.08 -18.79
N SER A 481 22.11 -10.10 -19.46
CA SER A 481 21.39 -9.28 -20.43
C SER A 481 20.96 -10.09 -21.66
N GLU A 482 21.78 -11.04 -22.13
CA GLU A 482 21.44 -11.90 -23.26
C GLU A 482 20.27 -12.83 -22.90
N VAL A 483 20.35 -13.48 -21.74
CA VAL A 483 19.30 -14.37 -21.23
C VAL A 483 18.02 -13.60 -20.93
N ALA A 484 18.13 -12.41 -20.32
CA ALA A 484 17.00 -11.55 -20.03
C ALA A 484 16.30 -11.08 -21.31
N GLN A 485 17.04 -10.82 -22.39
CA GLN A 485 16.43 -10.48 -23.68
C GLN A 485 15.62 -11.65 -24.24
N VAL A 486 16.14 -12.88 -24.19
CA VAL A 486 15.39 -14.08 -24.58
C VAL A 486 14.11 -14.22 -23.76
N MET A 487 14.20 -13.94 -22.46
CA MET A 487 13.06 -13.95 -21.54
C MET A 487 12.01 -12.89 -21.92
N VAL A 488 12.43 -11.66 -22.24
CA VAL A 488 11.56 -10.59 -22.74
C VAL A 488 10.88 -10.99 -24.04
N ASP A 489 11.61 -11.56 -25.00
CA ASP A 489 11.07 -11.98 -26.29
C ASP A 489 10.00 -13.07 -26.12
N ARG A 490 10.25 -14.04 -25.23
CA ARG A 490 9.28 -15.10 -24.90
C ARG A 490 8.03 -14.55 -24.21
N LEU A 491 8.19 -13.70 -23.20
CA LEU A 491 7.04 -13.12 -22.48
C LEU A 491 6.20 -12.22 -23.39
N SER A 492 6.84 -11.49 -24.31
CA SER A 492 6.18 -10.59 -25.26
C SER A 492 5.28 -11.33 -26.26
N THR A 493 5.44 -12.65 -26.43
CA THR A 493 4.52 -13.45 -27.24
C THR A 493 3.12 -13.57 -26.63
N ASN A 494 3.00 -13.43 -25.31
CA ASN A 494 1.72 -13.41 -24.62
C ASN A 494 1.18 -11.97 -24.59
N PRO A 495 0.14 -11.62 -25.36
CA PRO A 495 -0.41 -10.27 -25.36
C PRO A 495 -0.94 -9.84 -23.98
N ALA A 496 -1.26 -10.79 -23.11
CA ALA A 496 -1.77 -10.51 -21.77
C ALA A 496 -0.67 -9.97 -20.82
N MET A 497 0.61 -10.21 -21.10
CA MET A 497 1.75 -9.63 -20.39
C MET A 497 1.90 -8.12 -20.62
N GLY A 498 1.14 -7.56 -21.56
CA GLY A 498 1.23 -6.15 -21.92
C GLY A 498 2.60 -5.83 -22.50
N GLN A 499 3.17 -4.69 -22.12
CA GLN A 499 4.49 -4.29 -22.58
C GLN A 499 5.57 -4.81 -21.62
N VAL A 500 6.28 -5.86 -22.04
CA VAL A 500 7.43 -6.41 -21.32
C VAL A 500 8.69 -5.61 -21.67
N ARG A 501 9.52 -5.31 -20.68
CA ARG A 501 10.67 -4.43 -20.82
C ARG A 501 11.86 -4.94 -20.02
N LEU A 502 13.04 -4.76 -20.60
CA LEU A 502 14.30 -4.87 -19.91
C LEU A 502 14.65 -3.51 -19.31
N GLU A 503 14.87 -3.43 -18.00
CA GLU A 503 15.23 -2.18 -17.31
C GLU A 503 16.76 -1.96 -17.26
N TYR A 504 17.53 -2.80 -17.95
CA TYR A 504 18.97 -2.67 -18.10
C TYR A 504 19.35 -1.95 -19.41
N GLU A 505 19.53 -0.64 -19.32
CA GLU A 505 19.89 0.23 -20.44
C GLU A 505 21.41 0.24 -20.67
N ARG A 506 21.85 0.17 -21.94
CA ARG A 506 23.30 0.15 -22.30
C ARG A 506 23.67 1.22 -23.32
N THR A 507 22.74 2.13 -23.61
CA THR A 507 22.85 3.11 -24.69
C THR A 507 23.30 4.47 -24.18
N GLN A 508 23.71 4.60 -22.91
CA GLN A 508 24.16 5.89 -22.41
C GLN A 508 25.51 6.27 -23.05
N PRO A 509 25.57 7.37 -23.80
CA PRO A 509 26.83 7.84 -24.34
C PRO A 509 27.70 8.34 -23.20
N GLN A 510 28.93 7.85 -23.12
CA GLN A 510 29.94 8.31 -22.18
C GLN A 510 31.23 8.62 -22.94
N LEU A 511 31.74 9.84 -22.76
CA LEU A 511 33.01 10.27 -23.32
C LEU A 511 34.16 9.87 -22.38
N PHE A 512 35.04 9.01 -22.85
CA PHE A 512 36.25 8.61 -22.13
C PHE A 512 37.43 9.49 -22.52
N VAL A 513 38.06 10.08 -21.51
CA VAL A 513 39.27 10.89 -21.66
C VAL A 513 40.48 10.01 -21.36
N GLN A 514 41.11 9.45 -22.39
CA GLN A 514 42.28 8.58 -22.26
C GLN A 514 43.58 9.39 -22.31
N ILE A 515 44.34 9.38 -21.24
CA ILE A 515 45.59 10.15 -21.13
C ILE A 515 46.77 9.26 -21.51
N ASP A 516 47.53 9.67 -22.53
CA ASP A 516 48.84 9.08 -22.83
C ASP A 516 49.86 9.62 -21.82
N ARG A 517 50.17 8.79 -20.83
CA ARG A 517 51.12 9.13 -19.77
C ARG A 517 52.55 9.33 -20.29
N THR A 518 52.94 8.64 -21.36
CA THR A 518 54.29 8.75 -21.91
C THR A 518 54.47 10.09 -22.60
N LEU A 519 53.51 10.47 -23.45
CA LEU A 519 53.53 11.74 -24.15
C LEU A 519 53.35 12.93 -23.21
N ALA A 520 52.48 12.81 -22.20
CA ALA A 520 52.33 13.84 -21.17
C ALA A 520 53.65 14.09 -20.42
N ALA A 521 54.40 13.02 -20.07
CA ALA A 521 55.69 13.14 -19.40
C ALA A 521 56.78 13.75 -20.30
N ASP A 522 56.83 13.39 -21.58
CA ASP A 522 57.76 13.96 -22.56
C ASP A 522 57.51 15.46 -22.78
N LEU A 523 56.24 15.87 -22.72
CA LEU A 523 55.79 17.26 -22.78
C LEU A 523 55.95 18.02 -21.45
N GLY A 524 56.39 17.33 -20.38
CA GLY A 524 56.57 17.91 -19.05
C GLY A 524 55.26 18.33 -18.37
N VAL A 525 54.14 17.69 -18.70
CA VAL A 525 52.82 17.96 -18.12
C VAL A 525 52.60 17.08 -16.89
N ASP A 526 52.24 17.70 -15.76
CA ASP A 526 51.76 16.96 -14.59
C ASP A 526 50.27 16.62 -14.79
N ILE A 527 49.97 15.33 -14.84
CA ILE A 527 48.60 14.82 -14.96
C ILE A 527 47.84 14.85 -13.62
N THR A 528 48.54 15.10 -12.51
CA THR A 528 47.95 15.18 -11.17
C THR A 528 46.99 16.36 -11.11
N GLY A 529 45.72 16.10 -10.80
CA GLY A 529 44.69 17.13 -10.74
C GLY A 529 44.01 17.46 -12.08
N LEU A 530 44.44 16.88 -13.21
CA LEU A 530 43.81 17.10 -14.51
C LEU A 530 42.32 16.72 -14.51
N GLY A 531 41.97 15.58 -13.91
CA GLY A 531 40.57 15.17 -13.75
C GLY A 531 39.74 16.18 -12.95
N GLN A 532 40.35 16.85 -11.97
CA GLN A 532 39.66 17.88 -11.17
C GLN A 532 39.44 19.17 -11.97
N ALA A 533 40.41 19.56 -12.81
CA ALA A 533 40.27 20.69 -13.72
C ALA A 533 39.18 20.44 -14.78
N LEU A 534 39.13 19.23 -15.34
CA LEU A 534 38.07 18.81 -16.27
C LEU A 534 36.69 18.80 -15.61
N GLN A 535 36.60 18.26 -14.39
CA GLN A 535 35.35 18.27 -13.63
C GLN A 535 34.86 19.70 -13.33
N ALA A 536 35.77 20.62 -12.98
CA ALA A 536 35.42 22.02 -12.78
C ALA A 536 34.86 22.67 -14.06
N MET A 537 35.32 22.27 -15.25
CA MET A 537 34.78 22.81 -16.51
C MET A 537 33.43 22.23 -16.92
N LEU A 538 33.25 20.93 -16.72
CA LEU A 538 32.08 20.22 -17.22
C LEU A 538 30.89 20.29 -16.26
N ASP A 539 31.15 20.13 -14.97
CA ASP A 539 30.11 19.87 -13.96
C ASP A 539 30.05 20.97 -12.88
N GLY A 540 30.87 22.01 -12.99
CA GLY A 540 30.79 23.15 -12.09
C GLY A 540 31.18 22.84 -10.65
N ARG A 541 32.26 22.06 -10.44
CA ARG A 541 32.71 21.64 -9.11
C ARG A 541 32.73 22.78 -8.08
N GLU A 542 32.18 22.51 -6.89
CA GLU A 542 32.39 23.34 -5.71
C GLU A 542 33.86 23.32 -5.32
N VAL A 543 34.55 24.45 -5.49
CA VAL A 543 36.00 24.56 -5.27
C VAL A 543 36.36 25.19 -3.94
N ALA A 544 35.42 25.94 -3.35
CA ALA A 544 35.50 26.51 -2.03
C ALA A 544 34.08 26.75 -1.49
N SER A 545 33.96 27.02 -0.20
CA SER A 545 32.70 27.50 0.41
C SER A 545 32.94 28.84 1.08
N VAL A 546 31.97 29.73 1.01
CA VAL A 546 31.99 31.04 1.67
C VAL A 546 30.77 31.22 2.55
N PHE A 547 30.94 31.88 3.68
CA PHE A 547 29.82 32.22 4.57
C PHE A 547 29.30 33.63 4.25
N ILE A 548 28.03 33.71 3.88
CA ILE A 548 27.29 34.97 3.69
C ILE A 548 26.10 34.91 4.65
N ASP A 549 26.02 35.88 5.58
CA ASP A 549 24.95 36.01 6.57
C ASP A 549 24.61 34.66 7.27
N ASP A 550 25.64 34.03 7.84
CA ASP A 550 25.60 32.74 8.56
C ASP A 550 25.25 31.49 7.73
N THR A 551 25.09 31.63 6.41
CA THR A 551 24.83 30.52 5.49
C THR A 551 26.05 30.22 4.65
N SER A 552 26.41 28.93 4.52
CA SER A 552 27.50 28.48 3.66
C SER A 552 27.02 28.35 2.21
N TYR A 553 27.70 29.01 1.29
CA TYR A 553 27.47 28.93 -0.15
C TYR A 553 28.68 28.30 -0.83
N GLY A 554 28.42 27.30 -1.67
CA GLY A 554 29.46 26.70 -2.51
C GLY A 554 29.85 27.63 -3.66
N VAL A 555 31.15 27.82 -3.85
CA VAL A 555 31.71 28.55 -4.99
C VAL A 555 31.93 27.56 -6.12
N GLN A 556 31.14 27.67 -7.18
CA GLN A 556 31.23 26.84 -8.38
C GLN A 556 31.93 27.59 -9.50
N MET A 557 32.82 26.89 -10.20
CA MET A 557 33.50 27.42 -11.39
C MET A 557 32.79 26.91 -12.64
N LEU A 558 32.28 27.80 -13.50
CA LEU A 558 31.62 27.41 -14.74
C LEU A 558 32.29 28.07 -15.95
N SER A 559 32.44 27.33 -17.05
CA SER A 559 32.81 27.91 -18.35
C SER A 559 31.56 28.49 -18.99
N THR A 560 31.46 29.83 -19.04
CA THR A 560 30.25 30.54 -19.50
C THR A 560 30.45 31.27 -20.81
N SER A 561 31.68 31.69 -21.13
CA SER A 561 32.02 32.41 -22.36
C SER A 561 32.18 31.47 -23.54
N ASP A 562 32.79 30.30 -23.30
CA ASP A 562 32.98 29.21 -24.25
C ASP A 562 32.51 27.90 -23.57
N PRO A 563 31.20 27.60 -23.62
CA PRO A 563 30.66 26.42 -22.97
C PRO A 563 31.17 25.17 -23.68
N VAL A 564 31.78 24.24 -22.92
CA VAL A 564 32.21 22.94 -23.43
C VAL A 564 30.96 22.12 -23.76
N ASN A 565 30.51 22.17 -25.01
CA ASN A 565 29.26 21.53 -25.44
C ASN A 565 29.47 20.53 -26.60
N ASP A 566 30.66 20.54 -27.20
CA ASP A 566 31.16 19.50 -28.10
C ASP A 566 32.36 18.79 -27.45
N PRO A 567 32.52 17.47 -27.60
CA PRO A 567 33.73 16.76 -27.19
C PRO A 567 35.02 17.43 -27.65
N ARG A 568 35.05 18.06 -28.84
CA ARG A 568 36.21 18.78 -29.38
C ARG A 568 36.54 20.05 -28.61
N ASP A 569 35.63 20.62 -27.84
CA ASP A 569 35.93 21.79 -27.02
C ASP A 569 36.90 21.42 -25.90
N LEU A 570 36.92 20.15 -25.45
CA LEU A 570 37.91 19.64 -24.50
C LEU A 570 39.33 19.62 -25.10
N GLU A 571 39.46 19.51 -26.42
CA GLU A 571 40.75 19.59 -27.11
C GLU A 571 41.36 21.00 -27.01
N ASN A 572 40.51 22.02 -26.87
CA ASN A 572 40.91 23.43 -26.75
C ASN A 572 41.24 23.85 -25.31
N VAL A 573 41.18 22.92 -24.35
CA VAL A 573 41.61 23.18 -22.98
C VAL A 573 43.14 23.09 -22.89
N PHE A 574 43.75 24.10 -22.28
CA PHE A 574 45.19 24.19 -22.12
C PHE A 574 45.64 23.88 -20.69
N VAL A 575 46.75 23.16 -20.59
CA VAL A 575 47.47 22.92 -19.33
C VAL A 575 48.88 23.46 -19.44
N GLN A 576 49.44 23.90 -18.32
CA GLN A 576 50.80 24.41 -18.29
C GLN A 576 51.80 23.27 -18.04
N SER A 577 52.86 23.20 -18.84
CA SER A 577 53.97 22.28 -18.59
C SER A 577 54.92 22.82 -17.51
N GLY A 578 55.80 21.96 -17.00
CA GLY A 578 56.86 22.36 -16.08
C GLY A 578 57.86 23.39 -16.65
N THR A 579 57.86 23.61 -17.97
CA THR A 579 58.65 24.66 -18.63
C THR A 579 57.88 25.98 -18.80
N GLY A 580 56.64 26.05 -18.32
CA GLY A 580 55.77 27.22 -18.38
C GLY A 580 55.02 27.39 -19.71
N GLN A 581 55.21 26.48 -20.67
CA GLN A 581 54.50 26.49 -21.94
C GLN A 581 53.07 25.96 -21.78
N MET A 582 52.12 26.58 -22.48
CA MET A 582 50.73 26.10 -22.53
C MET A 582 50.62 25.01 -23.60
N ILE A 583 50.16 23.84 -23.20
CA ILE A 583 50.01 22.64 -24.03
C ILE A 583 48.53 22.30 -24.08
N SER A 584 47.99 22.12 -25.29
CA SER A 584 46.60 21.69 -25.48
C SER A 584 46.44 20.22 -25.06
N LEU A 585 45.31 19.89 -24.43
CA LEU A 585 44.98 18.51 -24.05
C LEU A 585 45.02 17.55 -25.24
N ALA A 586 44.65 18.02 -26.44
CA ALA A 586 44.70 17.22 -27.67
C ALA A 586 46.09 16.63 -27.97
N SER A 587 47.15 17.21 -27.41
CA SER A 587 48.52 16.76 -27.62
C SER A 587 48.84 15.43 -26.93
N PHE A 588 48.10 15.04 -25.88
CA PHE A 588 48.38 13.83 -25.10
C PHE A 588 47.13 13.13 -24.56
N VAL A 589 45.94 13.57 -24.99
CA VAL A 589 44.65 12.98 -24.62
C VAL A 589 43.95 12.47 -25.87
N THR A 590 43.37 11.28 -25.79
CA THR A 590 42.46 10.73 -26.79
C THR A 590 41.04 10.69 -26.22
N LEU A 591 40.08 11.24 -26.95
CA LEU A 591 38.67 11.21 -26.59
C LEU A 591 37.99 10.03 -27.31
N GLU A 592 37.35 9.14 -26.55
CA GLU A 592 36.63 7.99 -27.09
C GLU A 592 35.20 7.96 -26.53
N GLU A 593 34.21 8.16 -27.39
CA GLU A 593 32.80 7.99 -27.02
C GLU A 593 32.42 6.51 -27.05
N ARG A 594 31.91 5.99 -25.92
CA ARG A 594 31.45 4.60 -25.80
C ARG A 594 30.09 4.56 -25.12
N ALA A 595 29.28 3.58 -25.49
CA ALA A 595 28.01 3.31 -24.84
C ALA A 595 28.23 2.49 -23.55
N VAL A 596 27.65 2.94 -22.44
CA VAL A 596 27.75 2.29 -21.13
C VAL A 596 26.37 2.12 -20.49
N ALA A 597 26.32 1.31 -19.43
CA ALA A 597 25.15 1.23 -18.58
C ALA A 597 25.19 2.36 -17.52
N PRO A 598 24.11 3.14 -17.34
CA PRO A 598 24.03 4.20 -16.33
C PRO A 598 24.06 3.66 -14.91
N GLU A 599 23.45 2.49 -14.70
CA GLU A 599 23.34 1.84 -13.39
C GLU A 599 23.59 0.33 -13.53
N LEU A 600 24.10 -0.27 -12.45
CA LEU A 600 24.44 -1.69 -12.35
C LEU A 600 23.74 -2.28 -11.12
N ASP A 601 22.52 -2.77 -11.32
CA ASP A 601 21.69 -3.25 -10.22
C ASP A 601 22.18 -4.55 -9.61
N ARG A 602 21.86 -4.73 -8.33
CA ARG A 602 22.21 -5.90 -7.55
C ARG A 602 21.07 -6.28 -6.61
N GLU A 603 20.74 -7.57 -6.58
CA GLU A 603 19.73 -8.15 -5.69
C GLU A 603 20.35 -9.26 -4.85
N GLY A 604 20.14 -9.20 -3.54
CA GLY A 604 20.73 -10.17 -2.60
C GLY A 604 22.27 -10.27 -2.71
N GLN A 605 22.95 -9.16 -3.01
CA GLN A 605 24.41 -9.05 -3.29
C GLN A 605 24.87 -9.64 -4.64
N ASN A 606 24.00 -10.31 -5.39
CA ASN A 606 24.28 -10.82 -6.73
C ASN A 606 24.02 -9.74 -7.78
N ARG A 607 24.66 -9.85 -8.96
CA ARG A 607 24.37 -8.97 -10.09
C ARG A 607 22.96 -9.29 -10.59
N SER A 608 22.18 -8.28 -10.94
CA SER A 608 20.81 -8.46 -11.40
C SER A 608 20.51 -7.65 -12.64
N VAL A 609 19.59 -8.18 -13.44
CA VAL A 609 18.97 -7.47 -14.55
C VAL A 609 17.46 -7.55 -14.34
N GLU A 610 16.82 -6.38 -14.16
CA GLU A 610 15.38 -6.29 -13.93
C GLU A 610 14.60 -6.35 -15.24
N ILE A 611 13.47 -7.07 -15.19
CA ILE A 611 12.44 -7.13 -16.23
C ILE A 611 11.13 -6.68 -15.61
N SER A 612 10.41 -5.80 -16.31
CA SER A 612 9.09 -5.30 -15.91
C SER A 612 8.03 -5.61 -16.99
N ALA A 613 6.77 -5.76 -16.57
CA ALA A 613 5.66 -6.00 -17.49
C ALA A 613 4.36 -5.34 -16.97
N GLY A 614 3.79 -4.44 -17.78
CA GLY A 614 2.54 -3.74 -17.48
C GLY A 614 1.30 -4.58 -17.80
N LEU A 615 1.09 -5.66 -17.02
CA LEU A 615 0.05 -6.67 -17.21
C LEU A 615 -1.32 -6.09 -17.61
N THR A 616 -1.99 -6.76 -18.56
CA THR A 616 -3.38 -6.43 -18.94
C THR A 616 -4.37 -6.97 -17.91
N PRO A 617 -5.63 -6.48 -17.87
CA PRO A 617 -6.67 -7.02 -16.97
C PRO A 617 -6.96 -8.52 -17.13
N GLY A 618 -6.56 -9.12 -18.24
CA GLY A 618 -6.73 -10.54 -18.52
C GLY A 618 -5.68 -11.46 -17.90
N LEU A 619 -4.63 -10.93 -17.26
CA LEU A 619 -3.60 -11.73 -16.59
C LEU A 619 -3.31 -11.19 -15.18
N SER A 620 -3.51 -12.03 -14.17
CA SER A 620 -3.25 -11.67 -12.79
C SER A 620 -1.76 -11.68 -12.47
N LEU A 621 -1.35 -10.97 -11.42
CA LEU A 621 0.05 -10.91 -10.99
C LEU A 621 0.58 -12.29 -10.58
N GLY A 622 -0.24 -13.08 -9.88
CA GLY A 622 0.11 -14.45 -9.49
C GLY A 622 0.33 -15.36 -10.70
N ASP A 623 -0.57 -15.34 -11.68
CA ASP A 623 -0.46 -16.16 -12.89
C ASP A 623 0.73 -15.75 -13.75
N ALA A 624 1.01 -14.44 -13.83
CA ALA A 624 2.18 -13.92 -14.53
C ALA A 624 3.48 -14.44 -13.90
N LEU A 625 3.57 -14.48 -12.56
CA LEU A 625 4.73 -15.01 -11.87
C LEU A 625 4.92 -16.52 -12.11
N VAL A 626 3.82 -17.29 -12.15
CA VAL A 626 3.87 -18.72 -12.50
C VAL A 626 4.36 -18.92 -13.93
N GLN A 627 3.91 -18.11 -14.89
CA GLN A 627 4.40 -18.18 -16.27
C GLN A 627 5.89 -17.81 -16.38
N VAL A 628 6.34 -16.79 -15.65
CA VAL A 628 7.76 -16.41 -15.60
C VAL A 628 8.62 -17.55 -15.07
N ARG A 629 8.17 -18.24 -14.01
CA ARG A 629 8.87 -19.43 -13.48
C ARG A 629 8.91 -20.57 -14.49
N ALA A 630 7.78 -20.89 -15.10
CA ALA A 630 7.70 -21.98 -16.07
C ALA A 630 8.61 -21.75 -17.30
N ILE A 631 8.64 -20.53 -17.85
CA ILE A 631 9.55 -20.20 -18.95
C ILE A 631 10.99 -20.09 -18.45
N GLY A 632 11.18 -19.60 -17.22
CA GLY A 632 12.47 -19.54 -16.55
C GLY A 632 13.14 -20.91 -16.47
N ASP A 633 12.38 -21.94 -16.08
CA ASP A 633 12.85 -23.33 -16.00
C ASP A 633 13.31 -23.89 -17.37
N GLU A 634 12.83 -23.32 -18.48
CA GLU A 634 13.24 -23.69 -19.84
C GLU A 634 14.42 -22.87 -20.38
N VAL A 635 14.51 -21.60 -20.01
CA VAL A 635 15.42 -20.61 -20.62
C VAL A 635 16.67 -20.36 -19.77
N LEU A 636 16.57 -20.46 -18.45
CA LEU A 636 17.64 -20.11 -17.52
C LEU A 636 18.57 -21.31 -17.26
N GLY A 637 19.87 -21.05 -17.21
CA GLY A 637 20.85 -22.02 -16.70
C GLY A 637 20.79 -22.14 -15.17
N ASP A 638 21.36 -23.22 -14.63
CA ASP A 638 21.40 -23.52 -13.18
C ASP A 638 22.04 -22.40 -12.34
N GLU A 639 22.87 -21.56 -12.96
CA GLU A 639 23.54 -20.42 -12.33
C GLU A 639 22.66 -19.16 -12.19
N ASN A 640 21.50 -19.13 -12.86
CA ASN A 640 20.60 -17.98 -12.88
C ASN A 640 19.40 -18.22 -11.96
N LEU A 641 19.01 -17.20 -11.19
CA LEU A 641 17.84 -17.28 -10.31
C LEU A 641 16.87 -16.14 -10.59
N ILE A 642 15.59 -16.47 -10.65
CA ILE A 642 14.50 -15.48 -10.70
C ILE A 642 14.21 -15.00 -9.28
N VAL A 643 14.34 -13.69 -9.09
CA VAL A 643 14.00 -13.01 -7.84
C VAL A 643 12.79 -12.11 -8.11
N PRO A 644 11.60 -12.43 -7.58
CA PRO A 644 10.46 -11.53 -7.68
C PRO A 644 10.76 -10.20 -6.98
N LEU A 645 10.25 -9.09 -7.51
CA LEU A 645 10.45 -7.74 -6.95
C LEU A 645 9.10 -7.08 -6.62
N ALA A 646 9.14 -5.98 -5.86
CA ALA A 646 7.98 -5.14 -5.53
C ALA A 646 6.73 -5.95 -5.09
N GLU A 647 5.58 -5.76 -5.75
CA GLU A 647 4.33 -6.46 -5.43
C GLU A 647 4.40 -7.97 -5.68
N ALA A 648 5.19 -8.41 -6.67
CA ALA A 648 5.35 -9.84 -6.96
C ALA A 648 6.11 -10.55 -5.82
N ALA A 649 7.11 -9.91 -5.23
CA ALA A 649 7.83 -10.43 -4.05
C ALA A 649 6.91 -10.58 -2.84
N ALA A 650 6.12 -9.54 -2.56
CA ALA A 650 5.18 -9.55 -1.45
C ALA A 650 4.06 -10.61 -1.66
N LEU A 651 3.57 -10.76 -2.89
CA LEU A 651 2.59 -11.79 -3.23
C LEU A 651 3.16 -13.20 -3.06
N ASP A 652 4.39 -13.45 -3.54
CA ASP A 652 5.04 -14.75 -3.43
C ASP A 652 5.30 -15.18 -1.98
N GLN A 653 5.78 -14.24 -1.15
CA GLN A 653 5.94 -14.47 0.28
C GLN A 653 4.60 -14.75 0.98
N THR A 654 3.52 -14.07 0.55
CA THR A 654 2.19 -14.22 1.16
C THR A 654 1.50 -15.52 0.74
N SER A 655 1.56 -15.89 -0.56
CA SER A 655 0.87 -17.05 -1.12
C SER A 655 1.35 -18.37 -0.51
N SER A 656 2.67 -18.53 -0.33
CA SER A 656 3.26 -19.73 0.30
C SER A 656 2.88 -19.88 1.77
N GLY A 657 2.86 -18.78 2.54
CA GLY A 657 2.45 -18.78 3.95
C GLY A 657 0.95 -19.04 4.15
N LEU A 658 0.13 -18.73 3.15
CA LEU A 658 -1.32 -18.75 3.26
C LEU A 658 -1.91 -20.17 3.27
N PHE A 659 -1.51 -21.05 2.35
CA PHE A 659 -2.00 -22.44 2.34
C PHE A 659 -1.68 -23.17 3.65
N VAL A 660 -0.46 -22.96 4.15
CA VAL A 660 -0.02 -23.48 5.44
C VAL A 660 -0.92 -22.96 6.57
N THR A 661 -1.26 -21.67 6.53
CA THR A 661 -2.05 -21.03 7.58
C THR A 661 -3.52 -21.41 7.56
N PHE A 662 -4.15 -21.53 6.39
CA PHE A 662 -5.50 -22.10 6.29
C PHE A 662 -5.52 -23.54 6.80
N GLY A 663 -4.51 -24.34 6.44
CA GLY A 663 -4.34 -25.69 6.98
C GLY A 663 -4.24 -25.72 8.51
N PHE A 664 -3.41 -24.84 9.09
CA PHE A 664 -3.30 -24.70 10.54
C PHE A 664 -4.58 -24.17 11.20
N ALA A 665 -5.27 -23.20 10.60
CA ALA A 665 -6.53 -22.67 11.12
C ALA A 665 -7.61 -23.76 11.17
N ILE A 666 -7.77 -24.52 10.07
CA ILE A 666 -8.68 -25.67 10.01
C ILE A 666 -8.30 -26.72 11.07
N LEU A 667 -7.01 -27.01 11.23
CA LEU A 667 -6.52 -27.96 12.23
C LEU A 667 -6.82 -27.48 13.66
N VAL A 668 -6.55 -26.22 13.98
CA VAL A 668 -6.79 -25.65 15.31
C VAL A 668 -8.29 -25.64 15.61
N VAL A 669 -9.14 -25.22 14.66
CA VAL A 669 -10.59 -25.30 14.80
C VAL A 669 -11.05 -26.72 15.05
N PHE A 670 -10.54 -27.68 14.26
CA PHE A 670 -10.84 -29.09 14.45
C PHE A 670 -10.47 -29.59 15.85
N LEU A 671 -9.28 -29.25 16.35
CA LEU A 671 -8.83 -29.64 17.69
C LEU A 671 -9.68 -29.00 18.80
N VAL A 672 -10.06 -27.73 18.65
CA VAL A 672 -10.93 -27.03 19.60
C VAL A 672 -12.33 -27.64 19.61
N LEU A 673 -12.89 -27.96 18.44
CA LEU A 673 -14.17 -28.65 18.33
C LEU A 673 -14.13 -30.05 18.92
N ALA A 674 -13.04 -30.80 18.68
CA ALA A 674 -12.86 -32.14 19.23
C ALA A 674 -12.77 -32.11 20.76
N ALA A 675 -12.07 -31.12 21.31
CA ALA A 675 -12.01 -30.89 22.76
C ALA A 675 -13.37 -30.45 23.32
N GLN A 676 -14.08 -29.56 22.62
CA GLN A 676 -15.41 -29.08 23.02
C GLN A 676 -16.44 -30.21 23.14
N PHE A 677 -16.53 -31.06 22.11
CA PHE A 677 -17.53 -32.11 22.05
C PHE A 677 -17.07 -33.41 22.72
N GLU A 678 -15.86 -33.43 23.27
CA GLU A 678 -15.16 -34.65 23.72
C GLU A 678 -15.22 -35.78 22.67
N SER A 679 -15.24 -35.40 21.37
CA SER A 679 -15.54 -36.29 20.26
C SER A 679 -14.99 -35.77 18.94
N PHE A 680 -14.10 -36.55 18.33
CA PHE A 680 -13.59 -36.29 16.99
C PHE A 680 -14.70 -36.40 15.92
N VAL A 681 -15.70 -37.26 16.14
CA VAL A 681 -16.80 -37.44 15.17
C VAL A 681 -17.67 -36.19 15.11
N SER A 682 -18.04 -35.63 16.26
CA SER A 682 -18.82 -34.38 16.33
C SER A 682 -18.06 -33.23 15.67
N ALA A 683 -16.74 -33.16 15.88
CA ALA A 683 -15.89 -32.18 15.22
C ALA A 683 -15.87 -32.32 13.69
N VAL A 684 -15.74 -33.55 13.16
CA VAL A 684 -15.82 -33.80 11.70
C VAL A 684 -17.18 -33.39 11.14
N VAL A 685 -18.28 -33.69 11.84
CA VAL A 685 -19.63 -33.32 11.40
C VAL A 685 -19.80 -31.81 11.27
N VAL A 686 -19.28 -31.04 12.24
CA VAL A 686 -19.28 -29.56 12.15
C VAL A 686 -18.39 -29.08 11.01
N MET A 687 -17.17 -29.63 10.90
CA MET A 687 -16.20 -29.23 9.87
C MET A 687 -16.66 -29.57 8.44
N ALA A 688 -17.55 -30.56 8.26
CA ALA A 688 -18.12 -30.89 6.96
C ALA A 688 -18.91 -29.72 6.32
N THR A 689 -19.36 -28.74 7.11
CA THR A 689 -20.05 -27.55 6.61
C THR A 689 -19.10 -26.48 6.04
N VAL A 690 -17.82 -26.50 6.45
CA VAL A 690 -16.84 -25.46 6.09
C VAL A 690 -16.50 -25.45 4.59
N PRO A 691 -16.19 -26.59 3.93
CA PRO A 691 -15.92 -26.61 2.50
C PRO A 691 -17.06 -26.06 1.65
N LEU A 692 -18.32 -26.31 2.05
CA LEU A 692 -19.49 -25.78 1.36
C LEU A 692 -19.60 -24.25 1.50
N GLY A 693 -19.34 -23.72 2.70
CA GLY A 693 -19.26 -22.28 2.90
C GLY A 693 -18.18 -21.62 2.04
N LEU A 694 -16.96 -22.19 2.06
CA LEU A 694 -15.84 -21.69 1.24
C LEU A 694 -16.17 -21.75 -0.24
N ALA A 695 -16.83 -22.81 -0.71
CA ALA A 695 -17.31 -22.92 -2.09
C ALA A 695 -18.27 -21.78 -2.45
N CYS A 696 -19.22 -21.46 -1.57
CA CYS A 696 -20.14 -20.33 -1.77
C CYS A 696 -19.39 -19.00 -1.85
N ALA A 697 -18.37 -18.78 -1.01
CA ALA A 697 -17.56 -17.58 -1.09
C ALA A 697 -16.74 -17.48 -2.38
N ILE A 698 -16.19 -18.59 -2.87
CA ILE A 698 -15.52 -18.67 -4.18
C ILE A 698 -16.49 -18.29 -5.31
N PHE A 699 -17.71 -18.84 -5.31
CA PHE A 699 -18.74 -18.45 -6.28
C PHE A 699 -19.12 -16.97 -6.17
N ALA A 700 -19.16 -16.40 -4.96
CA ALA A 700 -19.44 -14.98 -4.77
C ALA A 700 -18.36 -14.10 -5.40
N LEU A 701 -17.08 -14.45 -5.20
CA LEU A 701 -15.96 -13.74 -5.80
C LEU A 701 -15.99 -13.83 -7.34
N LEU A 702 -16.29 -15.01 -7.89
CA LEU A 702 -16.41 -15.22 -9.34
C LEU A 702 -17.56 -14.42 -9.96
N MET A 703 -18.75 -14.45 -9.35
CA MET A 703 -19.92 -13.73 -9.85
C MET A 703 -19.75 -12.21 -9.82
N THR A 704 -18.91 -11.72 -8.90
CA THR A 704 -18.66 -10.29 -8.69
C THR A 704 -17.40 -9.80 -9.40
N GLY A 705 -16.59 -10.72 -9.94
CA GLY A 705 -15.32 -10.42 -10.60
C GLY A 705 -14.21 -9.97 -9.64
N GLN A 706 -14.38 -10.16 -8.33
CA GLN A 706 -13.42 -9.77 -7.31
C GLN A 706 -12.18 -10.68 -7.30
N SER A 707 -11.03 -10.14 -6.89
CA SER A 707 -9.77 -10.89 -6.81
C SER A 707 -9.60 -11.62 -5.47
N LEU A 708 -8.84 -12.70 -5.48
CA LEU A 708 -8.34 -13.35 -4.27
C LEU A 708 -7.15 -12.53 -3.75
N ASN A 709 -7.48 -11.59 -2.87
CA ASN A 709 -6.56 -10.68 -2.19
C ASN A 709 -6.62 -10.81 -0.67
N VAL A 710 -5.74 -10.10 0.06
CA VAL A 710 -5.67 -10.19 1.54
C VAL A 710 -7.02 -9.92 2.22
N TYR A 711 -7.82 -8.96 1.74
CA TYR A 711 -9.14 -8.66 2.32
C TYR A 711 -10.16 -9.79 2.11
N SER A 712 -10.23 -10.33 0.88
CA SER A 712 -11.08 -11.49 0.58
C SER A 712 -10.67 -12.73 1.38
N GLN A 713 -9.36 -12.94 1.59
CA GLN A 713 -8.80 -14.05 2.36
C GLN A 713 -9.19 -13.94 3.84
N ILE A 714 -9.12 -12.73 4.41
CA ILE A 714 -9.64 -12.45 5.76
C ILE A 714 -11.12 -12.87 5.85
N GLY A 715 -11.93 -12.51 4.85
CA GLY A 715 -13.34 -12.91 4.76
C GLY A 715 -13.50 -14.44 4.71
N LEU A 716 -12.68 -15.14 3.94
CA LEU A 716 -12.73 -16.60 3.82
C LEU A 716 -12.40 -17.28 5.16
N VAL A 717 -11.37 -16.79 5.87
CA VAL A 717 -11.04 -17.30 7.21
C VAL A 717 -12.18 -17.04 8.19
N MET A 718 -12.79 -15.86 8.14
CA MET A 718 -13.95 -15.53 8.98
C MET A 718 -15.12 -16.49 8.73
N LEU A 719 -15.36 -16.82 7.46
CA LEU A 719 -16.42 -17.73 7.07
C LEU A 719 -16.25 -19.11 7.71
N ILE A 720 -15.02 -19.62 7.85
CA ILE A 720 -14.74 -20.90 8.55
C ILE A 720 -15.30 -20.86 9.97
N GLY A 721 -15.04 -19.77 10.70
CA GLY A 721 -15.51 -19.59 12.08
C GLY A 721 -17.02 -19.46 12.19
N ILE A 722 -17.64 -18.67 11.30
CA ILE A 722 -19.10 -18.47 11.29
C ILE A 722 -19.81 -19.78 10.91
N MET A 723 -19.30 -20.52 9.93
CA MET A 723 -19.85 -21.83 9.53
C MET A 723 -19.74 -22.85 10.67
N ALA A 724 -18.57 -22.91 11.32
CA ALA A 724 -18.38 -23.77 12.48
C ALA A 724 -19.37 -23.40 13.61
N LYS A 725 -19.56 -22.12 13.91
CA LYS A 725 -20.52 -21.64 14.93
C LYS A 725 -21.94 -22.14 14.67
N ASN A 726 -22.42 -22.06 13.43
CA ASN A 726 -23.75 -22.54 13.06
C ASN A 726 -23.86 -24.06 13.23
N GLY A 727 -22.83 -24.80 12.81
CA GLY A 727 -22.77 -26.24 13.00
C GLY A 727 -22.78 -26.64 14.48
N ILE A 728 -22.02 -25.93 15.33
CA ILE A 728 -21.95 -26.18 16.77
C ILE A 728 -23.34 -26.09 17.41
N LEU A 729 -24.11 -25.04 17.12
CA LEU A 729 -25.43 -24.81 17.73
C LEU A 729 -26.43 -25.94 17.45
N ILE A 730 -26.36 -26.55 16.26
CA ILE A 730 -27.23 -27.65 15.84
C ILE A 730 -26.75 -28.97 16.46
N VAL A 731 -25.45 -29.27 16.32
CA VAL A 731 -24.85 -30.53 16.78
C VAL A 731 -24.92 -30.66 18.29
N GLU A 732 -24.64 -29.59 19.03
CA GLU A 732 -24.75 -29.55 20.50
C GLU A 732 -26.16 -29.89 20.97
N PHE A 733 -27.18 -29.27 20.36
CA PHE A 733 -28.56 -29.52 20.77
C PHE A 733 -29.07 -30.89 20.33
N ALA A 734 -28.60 -31.41 19.20
CA ALA A 734 -28.88 -32.77 18.77
C ALA A 734 -28.29 -33.78 19.77
N ASN A 735 -27.05 -33.57 20.23
CA ASN A 735 -26.43 -34.42 21.25
C ASN A 735 -27.20 -34.38 22.58
N GLN A 736 -27.63 -33.19 23.03
CA GLN A 736 -28.47 -33.07 24.23
C GLN A 736 -29.79 -33.84 24.14
N LEU A 737 -30.43 -33.87 22.96
CA LEU A 737 -31.65 -34.67 22.74
C LEU A 737 -31.35 -36.17 22.72
N ARG A 738 -30.20 -36.58 22.19
CA ARG A 738 -29.75 -37.98 22.22
C ARG A 738 -29.45 -38.44 23.64
N ASP A 739 -28.84 -37.59 24.47
CA ASP A 739 -28.60 -37.87 25.89
C ASP A 739 -29.90 -38.01 26.69
N GLN A 740 -30.99 -37.36 26.21
CA GLN A 740 -32.35 -37.52 26.73
C GLN A 740 -33.08 -38.75 26.18
N GLY A 741 -32.43 -39.56 25.34
CA GLY A 741 -32.95 -40.81 24.79
C GLY A 741 -33.64 -40.71 23.42
N ALA A 742 -33.56 -39.57 22.73
CA ALA A 742 -34.13 -39.44 21.39
C ALA A 742 -33.33 -40.23 20.34
N ASP A 743 -34.01 -40.78 19.34
CA ASP A 743 -33.36 -41.38 18.17
C ASP A 743 -32.60 -40.34 17.35
N ILE A 744 -31.58 -40.75 16.59
CA ILE A 744 -30.71 -39.85 15.82
C ILE A 744 -31.52 -38.98 14.85
N HIS A 745 -32.48 -39.56 14.13
CA HIS A 745 -33.28 -38.81 13.16
C HIS A 745 -34.18 -37.77 13.84
N GLU A 746 -34.82 -38.14 14.96
CA GLU A 746 -35.66 -37.23 15.73
C GLU A 746 -34.84 -36.13 16.40
N ALA A 747 -33.66 -36.46 16.92
CA ALA A 747 -32.76 -35.51 17.55
C ALA A 747 -32.27 -34.44 16.55
N ILE A 748 -31.84 -34.84 15.34
CA ILE A 748 -31.39 -33.90 14.31
C ILE A 748 -32.54 -33.02 13.82
N PHE A 749 -33.71 -33.62 13.55
CA PHE A 749 -34.89 -32.87 13.11
C PHE A 749 -35.37 -31.88 14.18
N GLY A 750 -35.43 -32.32 15.44
CA GLY A 750 -35.79 -31.48 16.59
C GLY A 750 -34.79 -30.35 16.82
N ALA A 751 -33.49 -30.65 16.80
CA ALA A 751 -32.45 -29.63 16.97
C ALA A 751 -32.49 -28.57 15.88
N SER A 752 -32.56 -28.99 14.61
CA SER A 752 -32.57 -28.10 13.46
C SER A 752 -33.81 -27.19 13.44
N THR A 753 -34.98 -27.73 13.80
CA THR A 753 -36.23 -26.94 13.83
C THR A 753 -36.29 -25.97 15.00
N ILE A 754 -35.79 -26.34 16.18
CA ILE A 754 -35.72 -25.45 17.35
C ILE A 754 -34.70 -24.33 17.13
N ARG A 755 -33.57 -24.63 16.48
CA ARG A 755 -32.48 -23.68 16.24
C ARG A 755 -32.65 -22.83 14.99
N LEU A 756 -33.58 -23.15 14.10
CA LEU A 756 -33.81 -22.40 12.87
C LEU A 756 -33.99 -20.90 13.11
N ARG A 757 -34.87 -20.50 14.04
CA ARG A 757 -35.15 -19.08 14.29
C ARG A 757 -33.92 -18.34 14.83
N PRO A 758 -33.23 -18.81 15.88
CA PRO A 758 -31.98 -18.21 16.33
C PRO A 758 -30.91 -18.11 15.22
N VAL A 759 -30.66 -19.20 14.50
CA VAL A 759 -29.62 -19.26 13.45
C VAL A 759 -29.96 -18.33 12.28
N MET A 760 -31.22 -18.31 11.82
CA MET A 760 -31.63 -17.37 10.77
C MET A 760 -31.54 -15.92 11.22
N MET A 761 -31.79 -15.62 12.50
CA MET A 761 -31.66 -14.26 13.03
C MET A 761 -30.20 -13.79 12.97
N THR A 762 -29.26 -14.60 13.46
CA THR A 762 -27.83 -14.28 13.47
C THR A 762 -27.25 -14.19 12.06
N MET A 763 -27.61 -15.14 11.19
CA MET A 763 -27.16 -15.16 9.79
C MET A 763 -27.71 -13.98 8.99
N THR A 764 -29.01 -13.70 9.09
CA THR A 764 -29.62 -12.55 8.40
C THR A 764 -29.04 -11.23 8.92
N SER A 765 -28.81 -11.13 10.23
CA SER A 765 -28.18 -9.96 10.85
C SER A 765 -26.75 -9.74 10.35
N THR A 766 -25.95 -10.80 10.24
CA THR A 766 -24.57 -10.72 9.75
C THR A 766 -24.52 -10.42 8.25
N VAL A 767 -25.34 -11.09 7.45
CA VAL A 767 -25.44 -10.85 6.00
C VAL A 767 -25.92 -9.43 5.71
N LEU A 768 -27.02 -8.99 6.32
CA LEU A 768 -27.54 -7.63 6.09
C LEU A 768 -26.65 -6.56 6.74
N GLY A 769 -26.01 -6.85 7.87
CA GLY A 769 -25.00 -5.98 8.48
C GLY A 769 -23.74 -5.81 7.63
N GLY A 770 -23.45 -6.78 6.75
CA GLY A 770 -22.39 -6.70 5.74
C GLY A 770 -22.79 -5.95 4.46
N VAL A 771 -24.08 -5.71 4.21
CA VAL A 771 -24.55 -5.00 3.00
C VAL A 771 -23.95 -3.59 2.84
N PRO A 772 -23.80 -2.78 3.89
CA PRO A 772 -23.10 -1.49 3.79
C PRO A 772 -21.67 -1.59 3.24
N LEU A 773 -20.98 -2.72 3.40
CA LEU A 773 -19.61 -2.89 2.87
C LEU A 773 -19.61 -2.99 1.35
N ILE A 774 -20.58 -3.70 0.76
CA ILE A 774 -20.70 -3.86 -0.70
C ILE A 774 -21.35 -2.67 -1.39
N LEU A 775 -22.12 -1.86 -0.66
CA LEU A 775 -22.72 -0.62 -1.15
C LEU A 775 -21.89 0.63 -0.79
N SER A 776 -20.70 0.44 -0.23
CA SER A 776 -19.85 1.56 0.16
C SER A 776 -19.29 2.27 -1.07
N SER A 777 -19.12 3.59 -0.96
CA SER A 777 -18.51 4.43 -1.99
C SER A 777 -17.41 5.28 -1.35
N GLY A 778 -16.67 6.03 -2.16
CA GLY A 778 -15.60 6.88 -1.67
C GLY A 778 -14.30 6.13 -1.34
N ALA A 779 -13.48 6.74 -0.48
CA ALA A 779 -12.13 6.25 -0.19
C ALA A 779 -12.13 4.83 0.41
N GLY A 780 -11.36 3.94 -0.21
CA GLY A 780 -11.16 2.55 0.24
C GLY A 780 -12.39 1.66 0.08
N ALA A 781 -13.30 1.99 -0.84
CA ALA A 781 -14.50 1.20 -1.11
C ALA A 781 -14.15 -0.22 -1.59
N GLU A 782 -13.12 -0.36 -2.43
CA GLU A 782 -12.73 -1.62 -3.07
C GLU A 782 -12.26 -2.65 -2.03
N ALA A 783 -11.52 -2.22 -1.02
CA ALA A 783 -11.12 -3.07 0.11
C ALA A 783 -12.32 -3.56 0.93
N ARG A 784 -13.31 -2.68 1.17
CA ARG A 784 -14.55 -3.03 1.88
C ARG A 784 -15.41 -3.97 1.05
N GLU A 785 -15.51 -3.74 -0.25
CA GLU A 785 -16.32 -4.51 -1.19
C GLU A 785 -15.78 -5.95 -1.33
N ALA A 786 -14.46 -6.11 -1.50
CA ALA A 786 -13.81 -7.42 -1.62
C ALA A 786 -14.09 -8.32 -0.40
N LEU A 787 -14.01 -7.76 0.80
CA LEU A 787 -14.38 -8.45 2.04
C LEU A 787 -15.90 -8.65 2.15
N GLY A 788 -16.68 -7.62 1.81
CA GLY A 788 -18.13 -7.59 1.90
C GLY A 788 -18.78 -8.69 1.05
N TRP A 789 -18.31 -8.94 -0.17
CA TRP A 789 -18.85 -9.98 -1.04
C TRP A 789 -18.61 -11.39 -0.51
N VAL A 790 -17.48 -11.64 0.15
CA VAL A 790 -17.22 -12.94 0.79
C VAL A 790 -18.24 -13.21 1.90
N ILE A 791 -18.66 -12.17 2.62
CA ILE A 791 -19.64 -12.31 3.70
C ILE A 791 -21.06 -12.29 3.13
N VAL A 792 -21.48 -11.21 2.47
CA VAL A 792 -22.84 -11.06 1.97
C VAL A 792 -23.17 -12.14 0.93
N GLY A 793 -22.28 -12.35 -0.03
CA GLY A 793 -22.44 -13.36 -1.08
C GLY A 793 -22.17 -14.76 -0.54
N GLY A 794 -21.00 -14.99 0.06
CA GLY A 794 -20.59 -16.32 0.53
C GLY A 794 -21.45 -16.85 1.67
N LEU A 795 -21.63 -16.07 2.76
CA LEU A 795 -22.50 -16.46 3.88
C LEU A 795 -23.97 -16.48 3.47
N GLY A 796 -24.40 -15.53 2.63
CA GLY A 796 -25.77 -15.48 2.12
C GLY A 796 -26.15 -16.73 1.33
N MET A 797 -25.30 -17.14 0.39
CA MET A 797 -25.48 -18.41 -0.34
C MET A 797 -25.38 -19.62 0.58
N ALA A 798 -24.40 -19.65 1.50
CA ALA A 798 -24.21 -20.74 2.45
C ALA A 798 -25.39 -20.89 3.44
N THR A 799 -26.14 -19.82 3.71
CA THR A 799 -27.35 -19.86 4.55
C THR A 799 -28.52 -20.53 3.82
N LEU A 800 -28.57 -20.40 2.50
CA LEU A 800 -29.65 -20.91 1.66
C LEU A 800 -29.41 -22.37 1.23
N SER A 801 -28.14 -22.76 1.06
CA SER A 801 -27.71 -24.12 0.76
C SER A 801 -27.78 -25.02 1.99
#